data_AF-A0A2K1R313-F1
#
_entry.id   AF-A0A2K1R313-F1
#
_cell.length_a   1.000
_cell.length_b   1.000
_cell.length_c   1.000
_cell.angle_alpha   90.00
_cell.angle_beta   90.00
_cell.angle_gamma   90.00
#
_symmetry.space_group_name_H-M   'P 1'
#
loop_
_entity.id
_entity.type
_entity.pdbx_description
1 polymer ?
#
loop_
_entity_poly.entity_id
_entity_poly.type
_entity_poly.pdbx_seq_one_letter_code
_entity_poly.pdbx_strand_id
1 'polypeptide(L)'
;MVDEANGHDGVVDFHHPYEPYPIQQDLMSALYNCIEQGNIGIFESPTGTGKSLSLLCGSLTWLRNHKRAAFANEPAAAEAEDEPDWMREHAVRARKQELLHRRDQLENRLNAVRERESKIRRGPEGGLPPAKRTKLESHSDHTDDYMLDDYNSEDDFDNKKTGKKAGDGLSSETRDLLKRLGLAPAEGEAGAVDEDEELKIFICSRTHSQLSQLVGELHRVNIPSAFPVEDDESKVNYPIEQVKQLSLGSRKNLCINKRVANLPSVSQINEQCQELQDSKTPADRRCQYLPNKDNETLAIDFKHYALSRIRDIEDLAELGSKIGICPYYASRPAISPAELVLLPYPLLLQKTAREALAISVKDHVVIIDEAHNLMDAILGIYTAEITMAQLNAARQQLMTYLAKFRTRLAGKNRVYVTQTVRLLDSLIASLSNIPQQGEGVLDDSALLAGKGVDQINIYKLLTYLQGSKLARKVHGYLVNQIAQDVGNKTSSGETKIVDQTPVLNTFQTFILTLTNPAKEGRFFYHKTADTHGTKLRYVLLDPSQHFHDIVSSARSVILCGGTMSPISDYRTQLFPYLPPSRIISLSCSHVIPASNLHVTTLSTGPGSIPFDFSFSNRSSPALLRALGEALLLLLSHIPDGVILFFPSYAYLDTVVAAWRPNLLPRISTLKPTFIDSRNANTEHLLREYSTTITSPAPGEGKGALLLSVIGGKLSEGINFSDRLGRCVIVVGMPWPNPNGAEWKARMEYIEDRARQASLAATGDASTTKSRLIGSGVGAKGYVPGEASRDFAENVCMRAVNQAIGRVIRHKGDWAGIVLVDRRYSRESVKSKLPGWIRGSLRGSEKGMGDVVEDMRAFYERRSQAGGD
;
A
#
# COMPACT_ATOMS: atom_id res chain seq x y z
N MET A 1 -7.18 -35.07 20.51
CA MET A 1 -6.12 -35.12 21.54
C MET A 1 -4.90 -34.45 20.94
N VAL A 2 -4.58 -33.24 21.40
CA VAL A 2 -3.56 -32.32 20.82
C VAL A 2 -2.45 -32.06 21.86
N ASP A 3 -2.25 -32.99 22.79
CA ASP A 3 -1.50 -32.71 24.02
C ASP A 3 -0.04 -33.18 24.03
N GLU A 4 0.43 -33.98 23.06
CA GLU A 4 1.78 -34.58 23.16
C GLU A 4 2.91 -33.79 22.46
N ALA A 5 2.62 -32.66 21.80
CA ALA A 5 3.64 -31.81 21.17
C ALA A 5 3.93 -30.50 21.93
N ASN A 6 3.24 -30.23 23.04
CA ASN A 6 3.52 -29.08 23.89
C ASN A 6 4.55 -29.49 24.94
N GLY A 7 5.76 -28.94 24.83
CA GLY A 7 6.70 -28.91 25.95
C GLY A 7 6.01 -28.34 27.19
N HIS A 8 6.48 -28.77 28.37
CA HIS A 8 5.98 -28.35 29.69
C HIS A 8 5.60 -26.85 29.74
N ASP A 9 4.38 -26.59 30.21
CA ASP A 9 3.60 -25.33 30.16
C ASP A 9 3.10 -24.98 28.76
N GLY A 10 1.77 -24.93 28.55
CA GLY A 10 1.09 -24.73 27.26
C GLY A 10 1.35 -23.38 26.55
N VAL A 11 2.61 -23.05 26.33
CA VAL A 11 3.15 -21.86 25.67
C VAL A 11 3.70 -22.31 24.32
N VAL A 12 3.15 -21.79 23.24
CA VAL A 12 3.61 -22.07 21.87
C VAL A 12 5.02 -21.48 21.69
N ASP A 13 6.01 -22.31 21.33
CA ASP A 13 7.31 -21.81 20.87
C ASP A 13 7.17 -21.23 19.46
N PHE A 14 7.38 -19.92 19.34
CA PHE A 14 7.32 -19.21 18.06
C PHE A 14 8.63 -19.22 17.28
N HIS A 15 9.67 -19.90 17.78
CA HIS A 15 10.98 -20.00 17.13
C HIS A 15 11.58 -18.65 16.76
N HIS A 16 11.40 -17.67 17.65
CA HIS A 16 11.94 -16.34 17.47
C HIS A 16 13.49 -16.42 17.54
N PRO A 17 14.24 -15.83 16.59
CA PRO A 17 15.70 -16.01 16.51
C PRO A 17 16.49 -15.32 17.63
N TYR A 18 15.81 -14.55 18.46
CA TYR A 18 16.31 -13.89 19.66
C TYR A 18 15.35 -14.17 20.81
N GLU A 19 15.75 -13.90 22.05
CA GLU A 19 14.83 -13.88 23.17
C GLU A 19 13.76 -12.79 22.96
N PRO A 20 12.47 -13.16 22.77
CA PRO A 20 11.43 -12.19 22.45
C PRO A 20 11.04 -11.39 23.69
N TYR A 21 10.81 -10.09 23.54
CA TYR A 21 10.23 -9.28 24.60
C TYR A 21 8.81 -9.76 24.93
N PRO A 22 8.30 -9.53 26.16
CA PRO A 22 6.93 -9.91 26.53
C PRO A 22 5.88 -9.38 25.55
N ILE A 23 6.03 -8.13 25.10
CA ILE A 23 5.13 -7.53 24.10
C ILE A 23 5.17 -8.23 22.73
N GLN A 24 6.30 -8.85 22.37
CA GLN A 24 6.43 -9.61 21.13
C GLN A 24 5.74 -10.95 21.26
N GLN A 25 5.84 -11.59 22.44
CA GLN A 25 5.08 -12.80 22.76
C GLN A 25 3.58 -12.52 22.70
N ASP A 26 3.09 -11.44 23.34
CA ASP A 26 1.68 -11.03 23.28
C ASP A 26 1.20 -10.85 21.84
N LEU A 27 2.00 -10.19 21.00
CA LEU A 27 1.69 -9.98 19.58
C LEU A 27 1.65 -11.31 18.82
N MET A 28 2.61 -12.21 19.03
CA MET A 28 2.67 -13.51 18.36
C MET A 28 1.51 -14.41 18.78
N SER A 29 1.18 -14.46 20.07
CA SER A 29 0.04 -15.23 20.60
C SER A 29 -1.29 -14.69 20.12
N ALA A 30 -1.49 -13.36 20.12
CA ALA A 30 -2.71 -12.76 19.59
C ALA A 30 -2.86 -13.00 18.09
N LEU A 31 -1.76 -12.90 17.33
CA LEU A 31 -1.72 -13.20 15.91
C LEU A 31 -2.11 -14.65 15.63
N TYR A 32 -1.45 -15.60 16.30
CA TYR A 32 -1.70 -17.04 16.14
C TYR A 32 -3.17 -17.36 16.40
N ASN A 33 -3.71 -16.93 17.54
CA ASN A 33 -5.10 -17.20 17.93
C ASN A 33 -6.11 -16.54 16.98
N CYS A 34 -5.81 -15.33 16.49
CA CYS A 34 -6.67 -14.64 15.54
C CYS A 34 -6.75 -15.37 14.20
N ILE A 35 -5.62 -15.90 13.70
CA ILE A 35 -5.58 -16.67 12.46
C ILE A 35 -6.30 -18.01 12.63
N GLU A 36 -6.07 -18.69 13.76
CA GLU A 36 -6.69 -19.98 14.05
C GLU A 36 -8.22 -19.88 14.06
N GLN A 37 -8.76 -18.83 14.69
CA GLN A 37 -10.20 -18.57 14.79
C GLN A 37 -10.83 -17.97 13.52
N GLY A 38 -10.05 -17.64 12.49
CA GLY A 38 -10.57 -16.97 11.28
C GLY A 38 -11.09 -15.54 11.52
N ASN A 39 -10.55 -14.89 12.56
CA ASN A 39 -10.94 -13.55 12.97
C ASN A 39 -10.15 -12.47 12.24
N ILE A 40 -10.55 -11.21 12.41
CA ILE A 40 -9.86 -10.05 11.87
C ILE A 40 -9.06 -9.40 13.00
N GLY A 41 -7.76 -9.29 12.81
CA GLY A 41 -6.84 -8.72 13.78
C GLY A 41 -6.53 -7.27 13.46
N ILE A 42 -6.62 -6.37 14.44
CA ILE A 42 -6.12 -4.99 14.35
C ILE A 42 -5.08 -4.81 15.45
N PHE A 43 -3.81 -4.89 15.07
CA PHE A 43 -2.69 -4.92 16.00
C PHE A 43 -1.84 -3.66 15.87
N GLU A 44 -1.76 -2.90 16.95
CA GLU A 44 -0.82 -1.81 17.11
C GLU A 44 0.44 -2.34 17.79
N SER A 45 1.57 -2.27 17.07
CA SER A 45 2.89 -2.61 17.61
C SER A 45 3.84 -1.45 17.29
N PRO A 46 4.28 -0.67 18.30
CA PRO A 46 5.10 0.53 18.09
C PRO A 46 6.35 0.25 17.25
N THR A 47 6.95 1.29 16.66
CA THR A 47 8.16 1.07 15.87
C THR A 47 9.33 0.65 16.75
N GLY A 48 10.19 -0.24 16.26
CA GLY A 48 11.38 -0.67 17.02
C GLY A 48 11.16 -1.85 17.97
N THR A 49 9.94 -2.39 18.04
CA THR A 49 9.59 -3.56 18.85
C THR A 49 9.84 -4.90 18.17
N GLY A 50 10.41 -4.91 16.96
CA GLY A 50 10.59 -6.13 16.17
C GLY A 50 9.31 -6.66 15.50
N LYS A 51 8.30 -5.79 15.28
CA LYS A 51 7.01 -6.11 14.63
C LYS A 51 7.12 -7.09 13.45
N SER A 52 7.95 -6.78 12.45
CA SER A 52 8.05 -7.60 11.23
C SER A 52 8.51 -9.02 11.54
N LEU A 53 9.47 -9.18 12.45
CA LEU A 53 9.96 -10.48 12.87
C LEU A 53 8.91 -11.26 13.66
N SER A 54 8.19 -10.58 14.56
CA SER A 54 7.07 -11.18 15.32
C SER A 54 5.92 -11.62 14.40
N LEU A 55 5.58 -10.83 13.37
CA LEU A 55 4.59 -11.21 12.36
C LEU A 55 5.02 -12.47 11.59
N LEU A 56 6.28 -12.55 11.16
CA LEU A 56 6.82 -13.74 10.48
C LEU A 56 6.80 -14.97 11.39
N CYS A 57 7.37 -14.86 12.58
CA CYS A 57 7.47 -15.98 13.52
C CYS A 57 6.08 -16.51 13.92
N GLY A 58 5.15 -15.63 14.31
CA GLY A 58 3.81 -16.03 14.71
C GLY A 58 3.00 -16.65 13.57
N SER A 59 3.06 -16.07 12.37
CA SER A 59 2.28 -16.54 11.21
C SER A 59 2.82 -17.84 10.61
N LEU A 60 4.15 -17.99 10.51
CA LEU A 60 4.76 -19.20 9.99
C LEU A 60 4.71 -20.36 11.00
N THR A 61 4.82 -20.08 12.31
CA THR A 61 4.59 -21.10 13.34
C THR A 61 3.16 -21.62 13.27
N TRP A 62 2.18 -20.71 13.11
CA TRP A 62 0.80 -21.10 12.86
C TRP A 62 0.68 -21.97 11.62
N LEU A 63 1.28 -21.58 10.49
CA LEU A 63 1.22 -22.37 9.25
C LEU A 63 1.78 -23.78 9.44
N ARG A 64 2.92 -23.93 10.11
CA ARG A 64 3.53 -25.24 10.36
C ARG A 64 2.67 -26.10 11.28
N ASN A 65 2.14 -25.53 12.37
CA ASN A 65 1.24 -26.23 13.28
C ASN A 65 -0.08 -26.62 12.59
N HIS A 66 -0.62 -25.73 11.77
CA HIS A 66 -1.84 -25.97 11.00
C HIS A 66 -1.63 -27.09 9.97
N LYS A 67 -0.49 -27.10 9.25
CA LYS A 67 -0.12 -28.20 8.35
C LYS A 67 0.03 -29.53 9.11
N ARG A 68 0.67 -29.51 10.29
CA ARG A 68 0.82 -30.70 11.14
C ARG A 68 -0.53 -31.24 11.59
N ALA A 69 -1.42 -30.37 12.05
CA ALA A 69 -2.77 -30.72 12.48
C ALA A 69 -3.63 -31.19 11.30
N ALA A 70 -3.56 -30.53 10.15
CA ALA A 70 -4.23 -30.95 8.93
C ALA A 70 -3.78 -32.35 8.50
N PHE A 71 -2.46 -32.60 8.49
CA PHE A 71 -1.92 -33.93 8.18
C PHE A 71 -2.36 -35.02 9.17
N ALA A 72 -2.50 -34.68 10.45
CA ALA A 72 -3.02 -35.60 11.46
C ALA A 72 -4.54 -35.84 11.34
N ASN A 73 -5.32 -34.84 10.90
CA ASN A 73 -6.79 -34.83 10.94
C ASN A 73 -7.49 -35.03 9.57
N GLU A 74 -6.83 -34.76 8.44
CA GLU A 74 -7.31 -35.02 7.07
C GLU A 74 -7.91 -36.42 6.85
N PRO A 75 -7.43 -37.49 7.50
CA PRO A 75 -7.95 -38.81 7.25
C PRO A 75 -9.29 -39.14 7.93
N ALA A 76 -9.82 -38.28 8.80
CA ALA A 76 -11.07 -38.57 9.52
C ALA A 76 -12.36 -38.09 8.81
N ALA A 77 -12.24 -37.21 7.81
CA ALA A 77 -13.37 -36.45 7.26
C ALA A 77 -13.94 -36.97 5.93
N ALA A 78 -13.26 -37.91 5.27
CA ALA A 78 -13.69 -38.48 4.00
C ALA A 78 -13.87 -39.99 4.15
N GLU A 79 -15.08 -40.46 4.45
CA GLU A 79 -15.74 -41.66 3.87
C GLU A 79 -16.96 -42.10 4.68
N ALA A 80 -17.93 -42.70 3.97
CA ALA A 80 -19.28 -43.04 4.38
C ALA A 80 -19.35 -43.97 5.61
N GLU A 81 -20.43 -43.86 6.40
CA GLU A 81 -20.67 -44.65 7.63
C GLU A 81 -20.70 -46.18 7.44
N ASP A 82 -20.64 -46.70 6.20
CA ASP A 82 -20.87 -48.11 5.85
C ASP A 82 -19.61 -48.94 5.48
N GLU A 83 -18.39 -48.39 5.55
CA GLU A 83 -17.15 -49.14 5.19
C GLU A 83 -16.40 -49.74 6.40
N PRO A 84 -15.79 -50.94 6.28
CA PRO A 84 -15.03 -51.58 7.37
C PRO A 84 -13.79 -50.79 7.81
N ASP A 85 -13.51 -50.80 9.12
CA ASP A 85 -12.41 -50.02 9.74
C ASP A 85 -11.03 -50.27 9.11
N TRP A 86 -10.71 -51.50 8.71
CA TRP A 86 -9.42 -51.83 8.10
C TRP A 86 -9.23 -51.22 6.69
N MET A 87 -10.32 -51.02 5.95
CA MET A 87 -10.30 -50.41 4.62
C MET A 87 -10.12 -48.90 4.73
N ARG A 88 -10.79 -48.27 5.71
CA ARG A 88 -10.62 -46.87 6.08
C ARG A 88 -9.19 -46.59 6.54
N GLU A 89 -8.65 -47.40 7.45
CA GLU A 89 -7.26 -47.27 7.91
C GLU A 89 -6.24 -47.43 6.77
N HIS A 90 -6.49 -48.34 5.81
CA HIS A 90 -5.63 -48.51 4.65
C HIS A 90 -5.71 -47.33 3.67
N ALA A 91 -6.91 -46.81 3.39
CA ALA A 91 -7.10 -45.64 2.54
C ALA A 91 -6.43 -44.38 3.14
N VAL A 92 -6.61 -44.18 4.45
CA VAL A 92 -5.93 -43.15 5.25
C VAL A 92 -4.41 -43.28 5.15
N ARG A 93 -3.87 -44.49 5.36
CA ARG A 93 -2.42 -44.75 5.30
C ARG A 93 -1.87 -44.54 3.89
N ALA A 94 -2.57 -44.99 2.85
CA ALA A 94 -2.19 -44.80 1.45
C ALA A 94 -2.15 -43.32 1.07
N ARG A 95 -3.17 -42.55 1.46
CA ARG A 95 -3.23 -41.10 1.22
C ARG A 95 -2.14 -40.33 1.99
N LYS A 96 -1.86 -40.71 3.25
CA LYS A 96 -0.74 -40.17 4.04
C LYS A 96 0.60 -40.41 3.35
N GLN A 97 0.83 -41.62 2.84
CA GLN A 97 2.05 -41.99 2.10
C GLN A 97 2.18 -41.23 0.78
N GLU A 98 1.09 -41.07 0.03
CA GLU A 98 1.08 -40.33 -1.23
C GLU A 98 1.43 -38.85 -1.02
N LEU A 99 0.83 -38.19 -0.02
CA LEU A 99 1.14 -36.79 0.33
C LEU A 99 2.62 -36.62 0.72
N LEU A 100 3.15 -37.53 1.55
CA LEU A 100 4.57 -37.53 1.93
C LEU A 100 5.48 -37.73 0.72
N HIS A 101 5.15 -38.66 -0.18
CA HIS A 101 5.94 -38.96 -1.37
C HIS A 101 6.00 -37.77 -2.33
N ARG A 102 4.86 -37.11 -2.61
CA ARG A 102 4.79 -35.92 -3.46
C ARG A 102 5.65 -34.78 -2.90
N ARG A 103 5.58 -34.56 -1.58
CA ARG A 103 6.35 -33.52 -0.90
C ARG A 103 7.85 -33.81 -0.92
N ASP A 104 8.23 -35.06 -0.69
CA ASP A 104 9.63 -35.52 -0.78
C ASP A 104 10.19 -35.31 -2.20
N GLN A 105 9.41 -35.62 -3.25
CA GLN A 105 9.82 -35.31 -4.62
C GLN A 105 10.08 -33.81 -4.84
N LEU A 106 9.21 -32.94 -4.31
CA LEU A 106 9.38 -31.49 -4.43
C LEU A 106 10.63 -31.00 -3.66
N GLU A 107 10.79 -31.41 -2.39
CA GLU A 107 11.96 -31.01 -1.58
C GLU A 107 13.27 -31.54 -2.19
N ASN A 108 13.31 -32.78 -2.65
CA ASN A 108 14.50 -33.34 -3.31
C ASN A 108 14.86 -32.56 -4.59
N ARG A 109 13.87 -32.16 -5.39
CA ARG A 109 14.10 -31.28 -6.56
C ARG A 109 14.68 -29.92 -6.14
N LEU A 110 14.10 -29.29 -5.12
CA LEU A 110 14.59 -28.00 -4.63
C LEU A 110 16.02 -28.11 -4.04
N ASN A 111 16.33 -29.18 -3.31
CA ASN A 111 17.67 -29.40 -2.78
C ASN A 111 18.71 -29.67 -3.86
N ALA A 112 18.38 -30.47 -4.88
CA ALA A 112 19.26 -30.66 -6.04
C ALA A 112 19.59 -29.32 -6.73
N VAL A 113 18.60 -28.43 -6.83
CA VAL A 113 18.77 -27.07 -7.35
C VAL A 113 19.68 -26.23 -6.45
N ARG A 114 19.49 -26.26 -5.12
CA ARG A 114 20.36 -25.58 -4.14
C ARG A 114 21.81 -26.04 -4.24
N GLU A 115 22.04 -27.35 -4.33
CA GLU A 115 23.38 -27.91 -4.45
C GLU A 115 24.07 -27.47 -5.73
N ARG A 116 23.34 -27.47 -6.85
CA ARG A 116 23.84 -26.99 -8.14
C ARG A 116 24.24 -25.52 -8.06
N GLU A 117 23.41 -24.68 -7.46
CA GLU A 117 23.70 -23.25 -7.28
C GLU A 117 24.89 -23.02 -6.33
N SER A 118 25.00 -23.78 -5.24
CA SER A 118 26.15 -23.70 -4.32
C SER A 118 27.46 -24.12 -4.98
N LYS A 119 27.44 -25.13 -5.87
CA LYS A 119 28.62 -25.54 -6.65
C LYS A 119 29.05 -24.45 -7.63
N ILE A 120 28.10 -23.81 -8.31
CA ILE A 120 28.37 -22.68 -9.22
C ILE A 120 28.93 -21.47 -8.46
N ARG A 121 28.43 -21.18 -7.24
CA ARG A 121 28.91 -20.05 -6.42
C ARG A 121 30.32 -20.25 -5.85
N ARG A 122 30.79 -21.50 -5.67
CA ARG A 122 32.11 -21.84 -5.10
C ARG A 122 33.20 -22.08 -6.15
N GLY A 123 32.87 -22.10 -7.44
CA GLY A 123 33.84 -22.27 -8.53
C GLY A 123 34.68 -21.01 -8.81
N PRO A 124 35.87 -21.13 -9.44
CA PRO A 124 36.73 -19.98 -9.78
C PRO A 124 36.16 -19.07 -10.87
N GLU A 125 35.15 -19.53 -11.61
CA GLU A 125 34.43 -18.78 -12.63
C GLU A 125 32.94 -18.69 -12.23
N GLY A 126 32.59 -17.63 -11.51
CA GLY A 126 31.21 -17.37 -11.09
C GLY A 126 30.30 -16.96 -12.24
N GLY A 127 29.86 -17.92 -13.07
CA GLY A 127 28.84 -17.69 -14.10
C GLY A 127 28.40 -18.95 -14.82
N LEU A 128 27.07 -19.14 -14.96
CA LEU A 128 26.51 -20.03 -15.99
C LEU A 128 26.86 -19.49 -17.39
N PRO A 129 26.95 -20.34 -18.44
CA PRO A 129 27.40 -19.91 -19.76
C PRO A 129 26.53 -18.79 -20.33
N PRO A 130 27.11 -17.72 -20.92
CA PRO A 130 26.33 -16.61 -21.46
C PRO A 130 25.53 -17.05 -22.69
N ALA A 131 24.23 -16.81 -22.67
CA ALA A 131 23.40 -16.89 -23.87
C ALA A 131 23.83 -15.82 -24.89
N LYS A 132 24.06 -16.24 -26.14
CA LYS A 132 24.49 -15.39 -27.27
C LYS A 132 23.48 -14.25 -27.49
N ARG A 133 23.97 -13.01 -27.41
CA ARG A 133 23.22 -11.80 -27.80
C ARG A 133 23.12 -11.71 -29.32
N THR A 134 21.90 -11.75 -29.84
CA THR A 134 21.62 -11.41 -31.24
C THR A 134 21.34 -9.91 -31.35
N LYS A 135 21.96 -9.27 -32.34
CA LYS A 135 21.83 -7.83 -32.65
C LYS A 135 20.58 -7.64 -33.53
N LEU A 136 19.68 -6.72 -33.17
CA LEU A 136 18.49 -6.39 -33.96
C LEU A 136 18.70 -5.05 -34.69
N GLU A 137 18.50 -5.04 -36.00
CA GLU A 137 18.34 -3.83 -36.83
C GLU A 137 16.85 -3.47 -36.97
N SER A 138 16.58 -2.19 -37.23
CA SER A 138 15.24 -1.59 -37.28
C SER A 138 14.94 -0.99 -38.67
N HIS A 139 13.82 -1.37 -39.28
CA HIS A 139 12.72 -0.48 -39.71
C HIS A 139 11.82 -1.16 -40.76
N SER A 140 10.50 -1.02 -40.60
CA SER A 140 9.54 -0.89 -41.71
C SER A 140 8.25 -0.23 -41.19
N ASP A 141 7.77 0.75 -41.93
CA ASP A 141 6.68 1.67 -41.59
C ASP A 141 5.42 1.23 -42.36
N HIS A 142 4.44 0.63 -41.67
CA HIS A 142 3.17 0.23 -42.27
C HIS A 142 2.00 0.91 -41.54
N THR A 143 1.22 1.67 -42.30
CA THR A 143 0.07 2.44 -41.79
C THR A 143 -1.13 1.57 -41.36
N ASP A 144 -1.13 0.28 -41.70
CA ASP A 144 -2.19 -0.66 -41.35
C ASP A 144 -2.14 -1.15 -39.89
N ASP A 145 -1.00 -0.99 -39.19
CA ASP A 145 -0.84 -1.37 -37.78
C ASP A 145 -1.75 -0.56 -36.83
N TYR A 146 -2.20 0.63 -37.26
CA TYR A 146 -3.04 1.53 -36.47
C TYR A 146 -4.56 1.34 -36.68
N MET A 147 -4.97 0.42 -37.56
CA MET A 147 -6.38 0.12 -37.80
C MET A 147 -7.02 -0.65 -36.64
N LEU A 148 -8.25 -0.29 -36.26
CA LEU A 148 -9.03 -1.08 -35.29
C LEU A 148 -9.52 -2.38 -35.92
N ASP A 149 -9.48 -3.44 -35.13
CA ASP A 149 -10.03 -4.75 -35.52
C ASP A 149 -11.54 -4.74 -35.38
N ASP A 150 -12.23 -5.54 -36.18
CA ASP A 150 -13.68 -5.66 -36.13
C ASP A 150 -14.12 -6.18 -34.76
N TYR A 151 -14.72 -5.29 -33.96
CA TYR A 151 -15.24 -5.65 -32.63
C TYR A 151 -16.69 -6.13 -32.72
N ASN A 152 -16.93 -7.38 -32.31
CA ASN A 152 -18.26 -7.96 -32.19
C ASN A 152 -18.69 -8.09 -30.72
N SER A 153 -19.69 -7.31 -30.32
CA SER A 153 -20.23 -7.32 -28.96
C SER A 153 -21.03 -8.58 -28.60
N GLU A 154 -21.31 -9.47 -29.56
CA GLU A 154 -22.09 -10.71 -29.36
C GLU A 154 -21.22 -11.86 -28.84
N ASP A 155 -19.93 -11.89 -29.21
CA ASP A 155 -18.96 -12.88 -28.71
C ASP A 155 -18.69 -12.72 -27.19
N ASP A 156 -18.82 -11.50 -26.65
CA ASP A 156 -18.67 -11.23 -25.21
C ASP A 156 -19.89 -11.65 -24.37
N PHE A 157 -21.08 -11.79 -24.95
CA PHE A 157 -22.27 -12.26 -24.23
C PHE A 157 -22.36 -13.78 -24.17
N ASP A 158 -21.90 -14.50 -25.19
CA ASP A 158 -21.73 -15.96 -25.10
C ASP A 158 -20.51 -16.34 -24.25
N ASN A 159 -19.47 -15.49 -24.16
CA ASN A 159 -18.36 -15.63 -23.21
C ASN A 159 -18.77 -15.52 -21.73
N LYS A 160 -19.96 -14.97 -21.41
CA LYS A 160 -20.51 -14.99 -20.05
C LYS A 160 -21.11 -16.35 -19.67
N LYS A 161 -21.49 -17.19 -20.64
CA LYS A 161 -21.89 -18.58 -20.40
C LYS A 161 -20.68 -19.53 -20.36
N THR A 162 -19.52 -19.12 -20.86
CA THR A 162 -18.27 -19.91 -20.88
C THR A 162 -17.13 -19.33 -20.03
N GLY A 163 -17.38 -18.35 -19.16
CA GLY A 163 -16.45 -17.94 -18.10
C GLY A 163 -15.18 -17.19 -18.53
N LYS A 164 -15.02 -16.79 -19.80
CA LYS A 164 -13.86 -15.99 -20.23
C LYS A 164 -14.02 -14.53 -19.79
N LYS A 165 -13.34 -14.14 -18.70
CA LYS A 165 -13.29 -12.74 -18.22
C LYS A 165 -12.45 -11.84 -19.16
N ALA A 166 -13.03 -10.70 -19.53
CA ALA A 166 -12.37 -9.58 -20.19
C ALA A 166 -11.38 -8.91 -19.22
N GLY A 167 -10.08 -9.00 -19.51
CA GLY A 167 -9.04 -8.36 -18.69
C GLY A 167 -7.65 -8.98 -18.83
N ASP A 168 -7.57 -10.17 -19.42
CA ASP A 168 -6.29 -10.86 -19.58
C ASP A 168 -5.62 -10.45 -20.89
N GLY A 169 -4.74 -9.44 -20.83
CA GLY A 169 -3.98 -8.90 -21.96
C GLY A 169 -2.90 -9.85 -22.53
N LEU A 170 -3.14 -11.16 -22.47
CA LEU A 170 -2.30 -12.24 -23.00
C LEU A 170 -2.80 -12.66 -24.39
N SER A 171 -1.89 -13.03 -25.31
CA SER A 171 -2.30 -13.64 -26.59
C SER A 171 -2.96 -15.01 -26.35
N SER A 172 -3.86 -15.43 -27.24
CA SER A 172 -4.53 -16.74 -27.16
C SER A 172 -3.52 -17.89 -27.06
N GLU A 173 -2.41 -17.78 -27.80
CA GLU A 173 -1.29 -18.73 -27.79
C GLU A 173 -0.60 -18.81 -26.42
N THR A 174 -0.40 -17.66 -25.77
CA THR A 174 0.22 -17.58 -24.44
C THR A 174 -0.74 -18.12 -23.38
N ARG A 175 -2.05 -17.88 -23.50
CA ARG A 175 -3.07 -18.44 -22.60
C ARG A 175 -3.17 -19.95 -22.68
N ASP A 176 -3.19 -20.51 -23.88
CA ASP A 176 -3.27 -21.97 -24.08
C ASP A 176 -2.00 -22.67 -23.59
N LEU A 177 -0.84 -22.03 -23.76
CA LEU A 177 0.42 -22.51 -23.19
C LEU A 177 0.40 -22.44 -21.66
N LEU A 178 -0.01 -21.30 -21.11
CA LEU A 178 -0.16 -21.14 -19.66
C LEU A 178 -1.13 -22.21 -19.12
N LYS A 179 -2.27 -22.46 -19.74
CA LYS A 179 -3.23 -23.50 -19.33
C LYS A 179 -2.63 -24.91 -19.33
N ARG A 180 -1.81 -25.26 -20.33
CA ARG A 180 -1.13 -26.58 -20.41
C ARG A 180 -0.03 -26.78 -19.37
N LEU A 181 0.54 -25.67 -18.89
CA LEU A 181 1.60 -25.66 -17.89
C LEU A 181 1.08 -25.57 -16.45
N GLY A 182 -0.25 -25.59 -16.24
CA GLY A 182 -0.88 -25.32 -14.94
C GLY A 182 -0.87 -23.84 -14.54
N LEU A 183 -0.83 -22.92 -15.51
CA LEU A 183 -0.57 -21.48 -15.35
C LEU A 183 -1.74 -20.57 -15.77
N ALA A 184 -2.93 -21.12 -16.06
CA ALA A 184 -4.15 -20.35 -16.28
C ALA A 184 -5.13 -20.56 -15.11
N PRO A 185 -5.87 -19.53 -14.69
CA PRO A 185 -6.85 -19.67 -13.61
C PRO A 185 -7.90 -20.73 -13.99
N ALA A 186 -8.20 -21.64 -13.06
CA ALA A 186 -9.18 -22.70 -13.24
C ALA A 186 -10.52 -22.12 -13.72
N GLU A 187 -10.95 -22.51 -14.93
CA GLU A 187 -12.26 -22.18 -15.45
C GLU A 187 -13.29 -23.14 -14.85
N GLY A 188 -14.06 -22.67 -13.86
CA GLY A 188 -15.48 -23.06 -13.73
C GLY A 188 -15.86 -24.46 -13.24
N GLU A 189 -14.95 -25.33 -12.79
CA GLU A 189 -15.32 -26.51 -12.00
C GLU A 189 -14.99 -26.26 -10.52
N ALA A 190 -16.02 -25.93 -9.73
CA ALA A 190 -15.96 -26.05 -8.28
C ALA A 190 -15.79 -27.54 -7.93
N GLY A 191 -14.56 -28.05 -7.94
CA GLY A 191 -14.27 -29.45 -7.63
C GLY A 191 -12.88 -29.97 -8.00
N ALA A 192 -12.15 -29.35 -8.93
CA ALA A 192 -10.78 -29.75 -9.23
C ALA A 192 -9.80 -28.90 -8.41
N VAL A 193 -9.37 -29.42 -7.26
CA VAL A 193 -8.27 -28.85 -6.45
C VAL A 193 -7.01 -28.90 -7.31
N ASP A 194 -6.36 -27.76 -7.56
CA ASP A 194 -5.00 -27.74 -8.11
C ASP A 194 -4.13 -28.51 -7.10
N GLU A 195 -3.67 -29.71 -7.48
CA GLU A 195 -3.09 -30.68 -6.53
C GLU A 195 -1.81 -30.18 -5.83
N ASP A 196 -1.26 -29.05 -6.29
CA ASP A 196 -0.09 -28.34 -5.74
C ASP A 196 -0.46 -27.07 -4.92
N GLU A 197 -1.75 -26.75 -4.72
CA GLU A 197 -2.16 -25.51 -4.06
C GLU A 197 -1.93 -25.54 -2.55
N GLU A 198 -0.86 -24.86 -2.12
CA GLU A 198 -0.50 -24.75 -0.71
C GLU A 198 -1.28 -23.64 0.02
N LEU A 199 -1.48 -23.78 1.33
CA LEU A 199 -2.05 -22.72 2.16
C LEU A 199 -1.06 -21.54 2.24
N LYS A 200 -1.50 -20.38 1.77
CA LYS A 200 -0.64 -19.19 1.60
C LYS A 200 -0.85 -18.17 2.72
N ILE A 201 0.26 -17.52 3.09
CA ILE A 201 0.29 -16.28 3.84
C ILE A 201 0.68 -15.16 2.88
N PHE A 202 -0.23 -14.22 2.64
CA PHE A 202 0.06 -13.01 1.88
C PHE A 202 0.50 -11.91 2.84
N ILE A 203 1.75 -11.44 2.73
CA ILE A 203 2.19 -10.26 3.47
C ILE A 203 2.32 -9.07 2.52
N CYS A 204 1.62 -8.00 2.87
CA CYS A 204 1.45 -6.83 2.05
C CYS A 204 2.02 -5.59 2.74
N SER A 205 2.87 -4.83 2.06
CA SER A 205 3.47 -3.59 2.61
C SER A 205 3.36 -2.42 1.65
N ARG A 206 3.49 -1.20 2.18
CA ARG A 206 3.33 0.06 1.43
C ARG A 206 4.43 0.23 0.38
N THR A 207 5.68 -0.05 0.72
CA THR A 207 6.83 0.18 -0.17
C THR A 207 7.62 -1.09 -0.46
N HIS A 208 8.30 -1.08 -1.60
CA HIS A 208 9.25 -2.11 -2.00
C HIS A 208 10.38 -2.31 -0.97
N SER A 209 10.93 -1.22 -0.45
CA SER A 209 12.01 -1.26 0.54
C SER A 209 11.61 -1.98 1.83
N GLN A 210 10.34 -1.86 2.26
CA GLN A 210 9.83 -2.59 3.42
C GLN A 210 9.73 -4.09 3.15
N LEU A 211 9.34 -4.49 1.93
CA LEU A 211 9.33 -5.90 1.53
C LEU A 211 10.75 -6.46 1.51
N SER A 212 11.72 -5.74 0.94
CA SER A 212 13.14 -6.16 0.97
C SER A 212 13.67 -6.29 2.41
N GLN A 213 13.27 -5.38 3.32
CA GLN A 213 13.62 -5.51 4.75
C GLN A 213 13.01 -6.77 5.37
N LEU A 214 11.74 -7.06 5.08
CA LEU A 214 11.05 -8.27 5.57
C LEU A 214 11.72 -9.55 5.06
N VAL A 215 12.17 -9.56 3.79
CA VAL A 215 12.96 -10.65 3.21
C VAL A 215 14.28 -10.84 3.99
N GLY A 216 14.95 -9.74 4.36
CA GLY A 216 16.16 -9.79 5.18
C GLY A 216 15.92 -10.37 6.57
N GLU A 217 14.79 -10.05 7.21
CA GLU A 217 14.40 -10.64 8.50
C GLU A 217 14.02 -12.12 8.36
N LEU A 218 13.34 -12.51 7.28
CA LEU A 218 12.96 -13.90 7.03
C LEU A 218 14.17 -14.84 6.94
N HIS A 219 15.31 -14.37 6.42
CA HIS A 219 16.56 -15.14 6.40
C HIS A 219 17.08 -15.53 7.80
N ARG A 220 16.65 -14.82 8.86
CA ARG A 220 17.04 -15.08 10.25
C ARG A 220 16.11 -16.08 10.94
N VAL A 221 14.91 -16.29 10.40
CA VAL A 221 13.87 -17.13 11.01
C VAL A 221 14.10 -18.58 10.60
N ASN A 222 14.18 -19.49 11.57
CA ASN A 222 14.31 -20.92 11.32
C ASN A 222 13.18 -21.66 12.06
N ILE A 223 12.33 -22.35 11.31
CA ILE A 223 11.12 -22.99 11.84
C ILE A 223 11.18 -24.47 11.51
N PRO A 224 10.84 -25.37 12.45
CA PRO A 224 10.88 -26.80 12.22
C PRO A 224 9.92 -27.24 11.11
N SER A 225 10.21 -28.42 10.55
CA SER A 225 9.33 -29.10 9.61
C SER A 225 7.94 -29.30 10.22
N ALA A 226 6.90 -29.12 9.41
CA ALA A 226 5.53 -29.37 9.84
C ALA A 226 5.30 -30.87 10.12
N PHE A 227 6.07 -31.76 9.49
CA PHE A 227 5.83 -33.20 9.52
C PHE A 227 7.00 -33.91 10.22
N PRO A 228 6.71 -34.81 11.19
CA PRO A 228 7.72 -35.56 11.89
C PRO A 228 8.37 -36.62 10.99
N VAL A 229 9.66 -36.84 11.20
CA VAL A 229 10.35 -38.08 10.80
C VAL A 229 9.96 -39.09 11.88
N GLU A 230 8.96 -39.95 11.63
CA GLU A 230 8.67 -41.04 12.56
C GLU A 230 9.89 -41.98 12.61
N ASP A 231 10.28 -42.34 13.83
CA ASP A 231 11.46 -43.12 14.21
C ASP A 231 11.63 -44.40 13.38
N ASP A 232 12.75 -44.53 12.67
CA ASP A 232 13.37 -45.83 12.42
C ASP A 232 14.84 -45.65 12.07
N GLU A 233 15.68 -46.63 12.41
CA GLU A 233 17.15 -46.66 12.32
C GLU A 233 17.74 -46.50 10.90
N SER A 234 16.96 -46.00 9.94
CA SER A 234 17.42 -45.59 8.63
C SER A 234 17.93 -44.14 8.67
N LYS A 235 19.25 -43.99 8.53
CA LYS A 235 19.95 -42.71 8.32
C LYS A 235 19.54 -42.04 6.99
N VAL A 236 18.27 -41.70 6.81
CA VAL A 236 17.82 -40.83 5.72
C VAL A 236 17.80 -39.42 6.28
N ASN A 237 18.83 -38.65 5.93
CA ASN A 237 18.98 -37.25 6.32
C ASN A 237 17.90 -36.43 5.61
N TYR A 238 16.69 -36.35 6.20
CA TYR A 238 15.60 -35.56 5.64
C TYR A 238 16.05 -34.10 5.54
N PRO A 239 15.98 -33.49 4.34
CA PRO A 239 16.38 -32.11 4.19
C PRO A 239 15.45 -31.17 4.96
N ILE A 240 16.03 -30.15 5.60
CA ILE A 240 15.31 -29.13 6.36
C ILE A 240 14.25 -28.49 5.44
N GLU A 241 12.96 -28.61 5.82
CA GLU A 241 11.86 -27.93 5.14
C GLU A 241 12.04 -26.42 5.27
N GLN A 242 12.44 -25.78 4.17
CA GLN A 242 12.58 -24.32 4.14
C GLN A 242 11.28 -23.66 3.72
N VAL A 243 11.10 -22.42 4.18
CA VAL A 243 9.95 -21.59 3.78
C VAL A 243 10.00 -21.31 2.28
N LYS A 244 8.96 -21.72 1.57
CA LYS A 244 8.81 -21.47 0.13
C LYS A 244 8.24 -20.06 -0.06
N GLN A 245 9.13 -19.10 -0.26
CA GLN A 245 8.78 -17.68 -0.35
C GLN A 245 8.84 -17.17 -1.78
N LEU A 246 7.88 -16.30 -2.16
CA LEU A 246 7.86 -15.63 -3.46
C LEU A 246 7.58 -14.13 -3.29
N SER A 247 8.41 -13.29 -3.92
CA SER A 247 8.23 -11.85 -3.97
C SER A 247 7.60 -11.43 -5.29
N LEU A 248 6.43 -10.79 -5.27
CA LEU A 248 5.73 -10.31 -6.45
C LEU A 248 6.00 -8.82 -6.69
N GLY A 249 6.36 -8.49 -7.92
CA GLY A 249 6.72 -7.14 -8.35
C GLY A 249 5.94 -6.66 -9.56
N SER A 250 6.02 -5.36 -9.83
CA SER A 250 5.49 -4.77 -11.07
C SER A 250 6.41 -5.09 -12.26
N ARG A 251 5.93 -4.87 -13.49
CA ARG A 251 6.77 -4.97 -14.70
C ARG A 251 7.98 -4.03 -14.64
N LYS A 252 7.87 -2.88 -13.98
CA LYS A 252 8.99 -1.95 -13.82
C LYS A 252 10.15 -2.57 -13.02
N ASN A 253 9.84 -3.44 -12.07
CA ASN A 253 10.86 -4.09 -11.22
C ASN A 253 11.43 -5.36 -11.86
N LEU A 254 10.58 -6.15 -12.55
CA LEU A 254 10.93 -7.48 -13.04
C LEU A 254 11.26 -7.55 -14.54
N CYS A 255 11.16 -6.45 -15.30
CA CYS A 255 11.46 -6.47 -16.73
C CYS A 255 12.97 -6.49 -16.99
N ILE A 256 13.44 -7.53 -17.67
CA ILE A 256 14.85 -7.68 -18.09
C ILE A 256 15.11 -7.22 -19.54
N ASN A 257 14.06 -6.88 -20.28
CA ASN A 257 14.20 -6.32 -21.62
C ASN A 257 14.60 -4.85 -21.54
N LYS A 258 15.87 -4.53 -21.77
CA LYS A 258 16.42 -3.17 -21.65
C LYS A 258 15.67 -2.11 -22.46
N ARG A 259 15.06 -2.46 -23.60
CA ARG A 259 14.27 -1.52 -24.40
C ARG A 259 12.99 -1.09 -23.70
N VAL A 260 12.40 -2.00 -22.93
CA VAL A 260 11.16 -1.78 -22.18
C VAL A 260 11.47 -1.24 -20.79
N ALA A 261 12.44 -1.83 -20.09
CA ALA A 261 12.81 -1.47 -18.72
C ALA A 261 13.31 -0.03 -18.57
N ASN A 262 13.94 0.53 -19.61
CA ASN A 262 14.46 1.90 -19.61
C ASN A 262 13.39 2.96 -19.92
N LEU A 263 12.14 2.58 -20.18
CA LEU A 263 11.07 3.55 -20.43
C LEU A 263 10.77 4.36 -19.15
N PRO A 264 10.53 5.68 -19.26
CA PRO A 264 10.43 6.56 -18.10
C PRO A 264 9.15 6.34 -17.28
N SER A 265 8.04 5.94 -17.91
CA SER A 265 6.74 5.75 -17.25
C SER A 265 6.34 4.29 -17.09
N VAL A 266 5.74 3.93 -15.94
CA VAL A 266 5.17 2.59 -15.68
C VAL A 266 4.08 2.25 -16.70
N SER A 267 3.29 3.23 -17.16
CA SER A 267 2.26 3.01 -18.18
C SER A 267 2.89 2.58 -19.50
N GLN A 268 3.95 3.26 -19.93
CA GLN A 268 4.67 2.94 -21.16
C GLN A 268 5.33 1.55 -21.08
N ILE A 269 5.90 1.19 -19.92
CA ILE A 269 6.44 -0.16 -19.68
C ILE A 269 5.34 -1.21 -19.88
N ASN A 270 4.16 -1.01 -19.29
CA ASN A 270 3.04 -1.94 -19.42
C ASN A 270 2.54 -2.04 -20.87
N GLU A 271 2.37 -0.92 -21.55
CA GLU A 271 1.89 -0.85 -22.93
C GLU A 271 2.87 -1.52 -23.91
N GLN A 272 4.15 -1.16 -23.86
CA GLN A 272 5.19 -1.76 -24.71
C GLN A 272 5.33 -3.26 -24.43
N CYS A 273 5.24 -3.68 -23.17
CA CYS A 273 5.29 -5.10 -22.83
C CYS A 273 4.11 -5.88 -23.41
N GLN A 274 2.91 -5.31 -23.42
CA GLN A 274 1.72 -5.92 -24.03
C GLN A 274 1.80 -5.93 -25.56
N GLU A 275 2.38 -4.91 -26.18
CA GLU A 275 2.59 -4.87 -27.63
C GLU A 275 3.52 -6.00 -28.10
N LEU A 276 4.61 -6.24 -27.37
CA LEU A 276 5.54 -7.32 -27.67
C LEU A 276 4.95 -8.73 -27.49
N GLN A 277 3.74 -8.84 -26.94
CA GLN A 277 2.97 -10.08 -26.77
C GLN A 277 1.84 -10.23 -27.80
N ASP A 278 1.51 -9.17 -28.53
CA ASP A 278 0.40 -9.18 -29.48
C ASP A 278 0.68 -10.18 -30.62
N SER A 279 -0.34 -10.96 -31.01
CA SER A 279 -0.15 -12.02 -32.01
C SER A 279 0.22 -11.46 -33.39
N LYS A 280 -0.17 -10.20 -33.64
CA LYS A 280 0.14 -9.41 -34.83
C LYS A 280 1.58 -8.97 -34.91
N THR A 281 2.28 -8.91 -33.78
CA THR A 281 3.68 -8.52 -33.74
C THR A 281 4.50 -9.63 -34.40
N PRO A 282 5.30 -9.31 -35.44
CA PRO A 282 6.18 -10.27 -36.11
C PRO A 282 7.03 -11.05 -35.11
N ALA A 283 7.22 -12.35 -35.34
CA ALA A 283 7.88 -13.25 -34.37
C ALA A 283 9.30 -12.80 -33.99
N ASP A 284 10.01 -12.16 -34.92
CA ASP A 284 11.32 -11.53 -34.75
C ASP A 284 11.30 -10.27 -33.86
N ARG A 285 10.13 -9.65 -33.69
CA ARG A 285 9.90 -8.45 -32.87
C ARG A 285 9.24 -8.77 -31.53
N ARG A 286 8.81 -10.01 -31.27
CA ARG A 286 8.23 -10.42 -29.97
C ARG A 286 9.29 -10.39 -28.87
N CYS A 287 8.85 -10.31 -27.62
CA CYS A 287 9.78 -10.31 -26.50
C CYS A 287 10.48 -11.68 -26.39
N GLN A 288 11.80 -11.70 -26.62
CA GLN A 288 12.61 -12.93 -26.58
C GLN A 288 12.63 -13.64 -25.21
N TYR A 289 12.30 -12.93 -24.15
CA TYR A 289 12.30 -13.46 -22.79
C TYR A 289 10.94 -14.02 -22.37
N LEU A 290 9.88 -13.80 -23.16
CA LEU A 290 8.54 -14.29 -22.80
C LEU A 290 8.53 -15.82 -22.78
N PRO A 291 7.91 -16.47 -21.78
CA PRO A 291 7.70 -17.91 -21.80
C PRO A 291 6.92 -18.35 -23.06
N ASN A 292 7.48 -19.31 -23.79
CA ASN A 292 6.97 -19.93 -25.00
C ASN A 292 7.24 -21.45 -24.94
N LYS A 293 6.79 -22.21 -25.95
CA LYS A 293 6.99 -23.68 -25.99
C LYS A 293 8.47 -24.08 -26.02
N ASP A 294 9.32 -23.24 -26.60
CA ASP A 294 10.74 -23.55 -26.79
C ASP A 294 11.56 -23.34 -25.51
N ASN A 295 11.11 -22.45 -24.62
CA ASN A 295 11.78 -22.11 -23.35
C ASN A 295 10.98 -22.54 -22.11
N GLU A 296 10.05 -23.48 -22.27
CA GLU A 296 9.23 -24.06 -21.20
C GLU A 296 10.07 -24.61 -20.05
N THR A 297 11.16 -25.33 -20.38
CA THR A 297 12.10 -25.88 -19.39
C THR A 297 12.77 -24.78 -18.56
N LEU A 298 13.07 -23.62 -19.17
CA LEU A 298 13.62 -22.46 -18.46
C LEU A 298 12.61 -21.83 -17.49
N ALA A 299 11.31 -21.89 -17.81
CA ALA A 299 10.26 -21.42 -16.90
C ALA A 299 10.12 -22.34 -15.68
N ILE A 300 10.20 -23.64 -15.89
CA ILE A 300 10.21 -24.66 -14.83
C ILE A 300 11.46 -24.51 -13.96
N ASP A 301 12.63 -24.34 -14.58
CA ASP A 301 13.88 -24.06 -13.86
C ASP A 301 13.74 -22.79 -13.02
N PHE A 302 13.23 -21.69 -13.60
CA PHE A 302 12.99 -20.46 -12.86
C PHE A 302 12.08 -20.67 -11.65
N LYS A 303 10.97 -21.41 -11.79
CA LYS A 303 10.07 -21.79 -10.68
C LYS A 303 10.86 -22.46 -9.55
N HIS A 304 11.69 -23.45 -9.87
CA HIS A 304 12.48 -24.17 -8.87
C HIS A 304 13.56 -23.30 -8.23
N TYR A 305 14.32 -22.51 -9.01
CA TYR A 305 15.32 -21.60 -8.46
C TYR A 305 14.69 -20.49 -7.59
N ALA A 306 13.52 -19.99 -7.96
CA ALA A 306 12.79 -18.99 -7.21
C ALA A 306 12.35 -19.50 -5.84
N LEU A 307 11.86 -20.74 -5.76
CA LEU A 307 11.38 -21.34 -4.50
C LEU A 307 12.49 -22.00 -3.67
N SER A 308 13.65 -22.28 -4.29
CA SER A 308 14.76 -22.94 -3.60
C SER A 308 15.36 -22.10 -2.47
N ARG A 309 15.32 -20.77 -2.57
CA ARG A 309 15.90 -19.85 -1.59
C ARG A 309 15.01 -18.62 -1.51
N ILE A 310 14.96 -18.02 -0.32
CA ILE A 310 14.36 -16.71 -0.08
C ILE A 310 15.06 -15.65 -0.96
N ARG A 311 14.27 -14.96 -1.80
CA ARG A 311 14.76 -13.96 -2.76
C ARG A 311 13.90 -12.69 -2.69
N ASP A 312 14.56 -11.53 -2.71
CA ASP A 312 13.83 -10.28 -2.93
C ASP A 312 13.45 -10.10 -4.41
N ILE A 313 12.82 -8.99 -4.74
CA ILE A 313 12.31 -8.73 -6.09
C ILE A 313 13.46 -8.48 -7.07
N GLU A 314 14.54 -7.82 -6.62
CA GLU A 314 15.75 -7.58 -7.41
C GLU A 314 16.48 -8.89 -7.70
N ASP A 315 16.61 -9.78 -6.72
CA ASP A 315 17.18 -11.12 -6.86
C ASP A 315 16.43 -11.95 -7.91
N LEU A 316 15.10 -11.82 -7.97
CA LEU A 316 14.28 -12.48 -9.00
C LEU A 316 14.50 -11.90 -10.40
N ALA A 317 14.68 -10.58 -10.50
CA ALA A 317 15.01 -9.94 -11.77
C ALA A 317 16.41 -10.38 -12.27
N GLU A 318 17.39 -10.47 -11.37
CA GLU A 318 18.73 -10.97 -11.67
C GLU A 318 18.69 -12.46 -12.06
N LEU A 319 17.91 -13.27 -11.35
CA LEU A 319 17.72 -14.69 -11.66
C LEU A 319 17.17 -14.88 -13.08
N GLY A 320 16.13 -14.16 -13.47
CA GLY A 320 15.59 -14.27 -14.83
C GLY A 320 16.54 -13.71 -15.88
N SER A 321 17.36 -12.70 -15.56
CA SER A 321 18.43 -12.25 -16.45
C SER A 321 19.53 -13.30 -16.65
N LYS A 322 19.81 -14.12 -15.63
CA LYS A 322 20.79 -15.22 -15.69
C LYS A 322 20.25 -16.42 -16.46
N ILE A 323 19.00 -16.80 -16.22
CA ILE A 323 18.34 -17.92 -16.91
C ILE A 323 17.97 -17.54 -18.36
N GLY A 324 17.73 -16.25 -18.62
CA GLY A 324 17.30 -15.76 -19.93
C GLY A 324 15.79 -15.85 -20.14
N ILE A 325 15.00 -15.78 -19.06
CA ILE A 325 13.53 -15.83 -19.11
C ILE A 325 12.90 -14.68 -18.32
N CYS A 326 11.71 -14.24 -18.72
CA CYS A 326 11.00 -13.11 -18.14
C CYS A 326 10.55 -13.43 -16.70
N PRO A 327 11.15 -12.79 -15.68
CA PRO A 327 10.80 -13.06 -14.28
C PRO A 327 9.33 -12.74 -13.96
N TYR A 328 8.76 -11.71 -14.60
CA TYR A 328 7.38 -11.27 -14.36
C TYR A 328 6.34 -12.35 -14.70
N TYR A 329 6.55 -13.12 -15.78
CA TYR A 329 5.64 -14.20 -16.16
C TYR A 329 6.07 -15.54 -15.58
N ALA A 330 7.38 -15.80 -15.47
CA ALA A 330 7.91 -17.05 -14.93
C ALA A 330 7.68 -17.22 -13.41
N SER A 331 7.43 -16.14 -12.66
CA SER A 331 7.10 -16.20 -11.23
C SER A 331 5.66 -16.64 -10.94
N ARG A 332 4.72 -16.49 -11.88
CA ARG A 332 3.30 -16.88 -11.69
C ARG A 332 3.12 -18.36 -11.34
N PRO A 333 3.76 -19.33 -12.05
CA PRO A 333 3.76 -20.74 -11.65
C PRO A 333 4.21 -21.01 -10.21
N ALA A 334 5.08 -20.15 -9.67
CA ALA A 334 5.63 -20.32 -8.33
C ALA A 334 4.66 -19.86 -7.24
N ILE A 335 3.55 -19.20 -7.58
CA ILE A 335 2.54 -18.75 -6.61
C ILE A 335 1.83 -19.95 -5.96
N SER A 336 1.40 -20.95 -6.74
CA SER A 336 0.63 -22.10 -6.24
C SER A 336 1.36 -22.89 -5.12
N PRO A 337 2.64 -23.30 -5.30
CA PRO A 337 3.41 -24.01 -4.27
C PRO A 337 4.11 -23.09 -3.24
N ALA A 338 3.93 -21.76 -3.30
CA ALA A 338 4.50 -20.86 -2.31
C ALA A 338 3.69 -20.90 -1.00
N GLU A 339 4.39 -20.82 0.12
CA GLU A 339 3.82 -20.73 1.47
C GLU A 339 3.66 -19.26 1.90
N LEU A 340 4.62 -18.43 1.49
CA LEU A 340 4.68 -17.02 1.83
C LEU A 340 4.80 -16.16 0.56
N VAL A 341 3.82 -15.32 0.30
CA VAL A 341 3.80 -14.42 -0.85
C VAL A 341 3.90 -12.97 -0.38
N LEU A 342 4.95 -12.28 -0.81
CA LEU A 342 5.18 -10.88 -0.50
C LEU A 342 4.73 -10.01 -1.66
N LEU A 343 3.87 -9.02 -1.44
CA LEU A 343 3.40 -8.12 -2.50
C LEU A 343 3.13 -6.69 -2.01
N PRO A 344 3.20 -5.67 -2.88
CA PRO A 344 2.83 -4.31 -2.52
C PRO A 344 1.31 -4.08 -2.53
N TYR A 345 0.86 -3.04 -1.82
CA TYR A 345 -0.56 -2.66 -1.70
C TYR A 345 -1.35 -2.68 -3.02
N PRO A 346 -0.87 -2.11 -4.14
CA PRO A 346 -1.66 -2.08 -5.38
C PRO A 346 -1.97 -3.47 -5.94
N LEU A 347 -1.06 -4.45 -5.79
CA LEU A 347 -1.28 -5.80 -6.31
C LEU A 347 -2.33 -6.58 -5.51
N LEU A 348 -2.52 -6.25 -4.22
CA LEU A 348 -3.55 -6.86 -3.37
C LEU A 348 -4.90 -6.14 -3.51
N LEU A 349 -4.89 -4.81 -3.42
CA LEU A 349 -6.10 -4.01 -3.29
C LEU A 349 -6.81 -3.82 -4.63
N GLN A 350 -6.08 -3.75 -5.75
CA GLN A 350 -6.71 -3.66 -7.07
C GLN A 350 -7.18 -5.03 -7.53
N LYS A 351 -8.50 -5.20 -7.67
CA LYS A 351 -9.11 -6.44 -8.16
C LYS A 351 -8.56 -6.89 -9.51
N THR A 352 -8.40 -5.96 -10.45
CA THR A 352 -7.82 -6.24 -11.78
C THR A 352 -6.39 -6.76 -11.71
N ALA A 353 -5.58 -6.26 -10.77
CA ALA A 353 -4.21 -6.73 -10.58
C ALA A 353 -4.16 -8.15 -9.97
N ARG A 354 -5.02 -8.44 -8.98
CA ARG A 354 -5.17 -9.79 -8.42
C ARG A 354 -5.61 -10.80 -9.48
N GLU A 355 -6.63 -10.45 -10.27
CA GLU A 355 -7.13 -11.29 -11.36
C GLU A 355 -6.04 -11.53 -12.41
N ALA A 356 -5.28 -10.51 -12.79
CA ALA A 356 -4.20 -10.62 -13.77
C ALA A 356 -3.02 -11.49 -13.29
N LEU A 357 -2.82 -11.63 -11.97
CA LEU A 357 -1.81 -12.50 -11.36
C LEU A 357 -2.37 -13.86 -10.92
N ALA A 358 -3.68 -14.10 -11.15
CA ALA A 358 -4.40 -15.27 -10.65
C ALA A 358 -4.25 -15.48 -9.13
N ILE A 359 -4.19 -14.38 -8.36
CA ILE A 359 -4.10 -14.45 -6.89
C ILE A 359 -5.52 -14.64 -6.33
N SER A 360 -5.79 -15.84 -5.84
CA SER A 360 -6.90 -16.09 -4.93
C SER A 360 -6.47 -15.75 -3.50
N VAL A 361 -7.36 -15.10 -2.75
CA VAL A 361 -7.19 -14.92 -1.29
C VAL A 361 -8.13 -15.83 -0.50
N LYS A 362 -8.91 -16.68 -1.19
CA LYS A 362 -9.92 -17.53 -0.57
C LYS A 362 -9.26 -18.52 0.40
N ASP A 363 -9.75 -18.58 1.63
CA ASP A 363 -9.26 -19.48 2.70
C ASP A 363 -7.75 -19.33 3.05
N HIS A 364 -7.11 -18.27 2.57
CA HIS A 364 -5.72 -17.92 2.86
C HIS A 364 -5.62 -16.81 3.92
N VAL A 365 -4.42 -16.61 4.47
CA VAL A 365 -4.15 -15.57 5.48
C VAL A 365 -3.61 -14.32 4.80
N VAL A 366 -4.16 -13.15 5.14
CA VAL A 366 -3.71 -11.85 4.60
C VAL A 366 -3.22 -10.96 5.73
N ILE A 367 -1.95 -10.60 5.71
CA ILE A 367 -1.32 -9.70 6.68
C ILE A 367 -0.95 -8.40 5.96
N ILE A 368 -1.52 -7.28 6.42
CA ILE A 368 -1.21 -5.94 5.93
C ILE A 368 -0.31 -5.26 6.95
N ASP A 369 0.96 -5.10 6.60
CA ASP A 369 1.92 -4.33 7.37
C ASP A 369 1.82 -2.84 7.02
N GLU A 370 2.14 -1.99 7.99
CA GLU A 370 1.95 -0.53 7.97
C GLU A 370 0.54 -0.06 7.61
N ALA A 371 -0.47 -0.79 8.11
CA ALA A 371 -1.90 -0.57 7.84
C ALA A 371 -2.44 0.80 8.29
N HIS A 372 -1.62 1.64 8.93
CA HIS A 372 -1.95 3.04 9.22
C HIS A 372 -2.28 3.86 7.96
N ASN A 373 -1.73 3.48 6.79
CA ASN A 373 -2.02 4.10 5.50
C ASN A 373 -3.06 3.32 4.66
N LEU A 374 -3.62 2.22 5.15
CA LEU A 374 -4.45 1.32 4.32
C LEU A 374 -5.69 2.05 3.77
N MET A 375 -6.40 2.78 4.61
CA MET A 375 -7.59 3.54 4.19
C MET A 375 -7.22 4.56 3.10
N ASP A 376 -6.18 5.36 3.32
CA ASP A 376 -5.75 6.38 2.36
C ASP A 376 -5.22 5.75 1.07
N ALA A 377 -4.60 4.57 1.13
CA ALA A 377 -4.18 3.81 -0.04
C ALA A 377 -5.36 3.30 -0.86
N ILE A 378 -6.41 2.75 -0.22
CA ILE A 378 -7.64 2.34 -0.93
C ILE A 378 -8.29 3.55 -1.58
N LEU A 379 -8.49 4.64 -0.82
CA LEU A 379 -9.07 5.88 -1.33
C LEU A 379 -8.27 6.42 -2.53
N GLY A 380 -6.93 6.43 -2.43
CA GLY A 380 -6.05 6.91 -3.49
C GLY A 380 -6.04 6.03 -4.75
N ILE A 381 -6.18 4.72 -4.62
CA ILE A 381 -6.22 3.77 -5.76
C ILE A 381 -7.46 3.99 -6.62
N TYR A 382 -8.60 4.29 -6.00
CA TYR A 382 -9.91 4.45 -6.67
C TYR A 382 -10.30 5.91 -6.94
N THR A 383 -9.45 6.85 -6.55
CA THR A 383 -9.59 8.28 -6.89
C THR A 383 -8.96 8.54 -8.25
N ALA A 384 -9.66 9.25 -9.13
CA ALA A 384 -9.17 9.60 -10.46
C ALA A 384 -9.33 11.11 -10.72
N GLU A 385 -8.39 11.69 -11.45
CA GLU A 385 -8.46 13.09 -11.87
C GLU A 385 -8.18 13.26 -13.37
N ILE A 386 -8.83 14.25 -13.98
CA ILE A 386 -8.61 14.63 -15.37
C ILE A 386 -8.75 16.15 -15.53
N THR A 387 -7.87 16.75 -16.33
CA THR A 387 -7.88 18.20 -16.57
C THR A 387 -8.62 18.57 -17.85
N MET A 388 -9.07 19.82 -17.94
CA MET A 388 -9.67 20.38 -19.16
C MET A 388 -8.70 20.29 -20.35
N ALA A 389 -7.40 20.55 -20.13
CA ALA A 389 -6.38 20.37 -21.15
C ALA A 389 -6.31 18.91 -21.65
N GLN A 390 -6.37 17.93 -20.74
CA GLN A 390 -6.38 16.51 -21.08
C GLN A 390 -7.65 16.11 -21.84
N LEU A 391 -8.83 16.56 -21.41
CA LEU A 391 -10.08 16.27 -22.11
C LEU A 391 -10.07 16.82 -23.55
N ASN A 392 -9.62 18.06 -23.73
CA ASN A 392 -9.50 18.67 -25.06
C ASN A 392 -8.47 17.95 -25.93
N ALA A 393 -7.32 17.58 -25.36
CA ALA A 393 -6.30 16.81 -26.07
C ALA A 393 -6.85 15.44 -26.50
N ALA A 394 -7.48 14.68 -25.59
CA ALA A 394 -8.10 13.39 -25.91
C ALA A 394 -9.15 13.50 -27.02
N ARG A 395 -9.99 14.55 -26.95
CA ARG A 395 -10.99 14.85 -27.99
C ARG A 395 -10.34 15.14 -29.34
N GLN A 396 -9.34 16.00 -29.38
CA GLN A 396 -8.62 16.35 -30.61
C GLN A 396 -7.94 15.11 -31.21
N GLN A 397 -7.25 14.32 -30.38
CA GLN A 397 -6.59 13.08 -30.79
C GLN A 397 -7.58 12.09 -31.45
N LEU A 398 -8.74 11.87 -30.82
CA LEU A 398 -9.78 11.00 -31.38
C LEU A 398 -10.39 11.55 -32.67
N MET A 399 -10.60 12.87 -32.75
CA MET A 399 -11.14 13.49 -33.96
C MET A 399 -10.17 13.40 -35.13
N THR A 400 -8.88 13.59 -34.91
CA THR A 400 -7.83 13.39 -35.94
C THR A 400 -7.82 11.93 -36.42
N TYR A 401 -7.86 10.98 -35.49
CA TYR A 401 -7.94 9.55 -35.83
C TYR A 401 -9.20 9.21 -36.63
N LEU A 402 -10.37 9.69 -36.20
CA LEU A 402 -11.63 9.52 -36.92
C LEU A 402 -11.56 10.15 -38.32
N ALA A 403 -11.02 11.35 -38.47
CA ALA A 403 -10.92 12.01 -39.78
C ALA A 403 -10.17 11.14 -40.80
N LYS A 404 -9.13 10.42 -40.36
CA LYS A 404 -8.34 9.53 -41.22
C LYS A 404 -9.01 8.17 -41.47
N PHE A 405 -9.55 7.54 -40.44
CA PHE A 405 -10.00 6.14 -40.50
C PHE A 405 -11.52 5.95 -40.61
N ARG A 406 -12.33 7.02 -40.62
CA ARG A 406 -13.80 6.96 -40.61
C ARG A 406 -14.43 6.10 -41.71
N THR A 407 -13.83 6.06 -42.90
CA THR A 407 -14.32 5.26 -44.05
C THR A 407 -13.83 3.81 -44.03
N ARG A 408 -12.76 3.53 -43.26
CA ARG A 408 -12.14 2.20 -43.16
C ARG A 408 -12.57 1.42 -41.90
N LEU A 409 -13.13 2.10 -40.90
CA LEU A 409 -13.61 1.48 -39.67
C LEU A 409 -14.94 0.75 -39.88
N ALA A 410 -15.05 -0.45 -39.33
CA ALA A 410 -16.32 -1.16 -39.22
C ALA A 410 -17.39 -0.30 -38.53
N GLY A 411 -18.66 -0.50 -38.95
CA GLY A 411 -19.79 0.28 -38.45
C GLY A 411 -19.89 0.29 -36.92
N LYS A 412 -19.67 -0.85 -36.26
CA LYS A 412 -19.69 -0.99 -34.80
C LYS A 412 -18.57 -0.20 -34.12
N ASN A 413 -17.32 -0.33 -34.59
CA ASN A 413 -16.17 0.44 -34.08
C ASN A 413 -16.42 1.94 -34.19
N ARG A 414 -16.97 2.39 -35.32
CA ARG A 414 -17.30 3.79 -35.54
C ARG A 414 -18.34 4.30 -34.54
N VAL A 415 -19.34 3.49 -34.16
CA VAL A 415 -20.32 3.86 -33.12
C VAL A 415 -19.64 4.06 -31.78
N TYR A 416 -18.82 3.11 -31.31
CA TYR A 416 -18.14 3.22 -30.01
C TYR A 416 -17.14 4.38 -29.95
N VAL A 417 -16.36 4.61 -31.01
CA VAL A 417 -15.44 5.78 -31.05
C VAL A 417 -16.24 7.09 -31.04
N THR A 418 -17.37 7.15 -31.76
CA THR A 418 -18.25 8.33 -31.74
C THR A 418 -18.91 8.53 -30.36
N GLN A 419 -19.34 7.46 -29.69
CA GLN A 419 -19.83 7.51 -28.30
C GLN A 419 -18.76 8.04 -27.34
N THR A 420 -17.51 7.61 -27.51
CA THR A 420 -16.36 8.11 -26.73
C THR A 420 -16.19 9.63 -26.89
N VAL A 421 -16.28 10.13 -28.12
CA VAL A 421 -16.22 11.58 -28.40
C VAL A 421 -17.41 12.33 -27.80
N ARG A 422 -18.62 11.77 -27.86
CA ARG A 422 -19.81 12.38 -27.22
C ARG A 422 -19.67 12.50 -25.70
N LEU A 423 -19.10 11.49 -25.06
CA LEU A 423 -18.85 11.52 -23.62
C LEU A 423 -17.79 12.58 -23.26
N LEU A 424 -16.71 12.69 -24.04
CA LEU A 424 -15.72 13.76 -23.89
C LEU A 424 -16.35 15.15 -24.06
N ASP A 425 -17.17 15.33 -25.09
CA ASP A 425 -17.92 16.58 -25.33
C ASP A 425 -18.82 16.95 -24.14
N SER A 426 -19.47 15.96 -23.51
CA SER A 426 -20.32 16.16 -22.33
C SER A 426 -19.50 16.68 -21.16
N LEU A 427 -18.39 16.01 -20.82
CA LEU A 427 -17.53 16.43 -19.71
C LEU A 427 -16.91 17.81 -19.94
N ILE A 428 -16.49 18.10 -21.18
CA ILE A 428 -15.97 19.42 -21.55
C ILE A 428 -17.05 20.49 -21.39
N ALA A 429 -18.28 20.22 -21.83
CA ALA A 429 -19.39 21.15 -21.68
C ALA A 429 -19.75 21.37 -20.20
N SER A 430 -19.86 20.30 -19.41
CA SER A 430 -20.16 20.38 -17.98
C SER A 430 -19.12 21.21 -17.23
N LEU A 431 -17.82 21.04 -17.51
CA LEU A 431 -16.77 21.84 -16.90
C LEU A 431 -16.73 23.30 -17.39
N SER A 432 -17.08 23.54 -18.65
CA SER A 432 -17.13 24.90 -19.22
C SER A 432 -18.28 25.73 -18.63
N ASN A 433 -19.40 25.07 -18.34
CA ASN A 433 -20.62 25.71 -17.83
C ASN A 433 -20.59 26.01 -16.32
N ILE A 434 -19.52 25.66 -15.61
CA ILE A 434 -19.40 25.93 -14.18
C ILE A 434 -19.26 27.44 -13.94
N PRO A 435 -20.20 28.09 -13.23
CA PRO A 435 -20.24 29.55 -13.14
C PRO A 435 -19.22 30.13 -12.14
N GLN A 436 -18.85 29.38 -11.09
CA GLN A 436 -18.01 29.88 -9.99
C GLN A 436 -16.55 29.42 -10.11
N GLN A 437 -15.61 30.34 -9.83
CA GLN A 437 -14.20 29.98 -9.61
C GLN A 437 -14.05 29.34 -8.23
N GLY A 438 -13.09 28.42 -8.10
CA GLY A 438 -12.83 27.69 -6.85
C GLY A 438 -13.17 26.21 -6.94
N GLU A 439 -13.42 25.61 -5.78
CA GLU A 439 -13.67 24.18 -5.61
C GLU A 439 -15.14 23.93 -5.27
N GLY A 440 -15.74 22.89 -5.84
CA GLY A 440 -17.13 22.50 -5.54
C GLY A 440 -17.46 21.07 -5.94
N VAL A 441 -18.67 20.64 -5.60
CA VAL A 441 -19.20 19.30 -5.89
C VAL A 441 -19.97 19.32 -7.22
N LEU A 442 -19.88 18.24 -7.99
CA LEU A 442 -20.69 17.99 -9.18
C LEU A 442 -21.53 16.73 -8.99
N ASP A 443 -22.79 16.80 -9.42
CA ASP A 443 -23.67 15.64 -9.47
C ASP A 443 -23.39 14.79 -10.72
N ASP A 444 -23.45 13.47 -10.57
CA ASP A 444 -23.25 12.50 -11.64
C ASP A 444 -24.19 12.77 -12.84
N SER A 445 -25.44 13.16 -12.54
CA SER A 445 -26.45 13.50 -13.53
C SER A 445 -26.07 14.73 -14.35
N ALA A 446 -25.36 15.70 -13.77
CA ALA A 446 -24.89 16.89 -14.46
C ALA A 446 -23.67 16.63 -15.37
N LEU A 447 -22.88 15.58 -15.08
CA LEU A 447 -21.77 15.15 -15.94
C LEU A 447 -22.26 14.42 -17.21
N LEU A 448 -23.38 13.70 -17.08
CA LEU A 448 -24.01 12.93 -18.16
C LEU A 448 -25.19 13.66 -18.80
N ALA A 449 -25.44 14.91 -18.43
CA ALA A 449 -26.53 15.71 -18.97
C ALA A 449 -26.21 16.20 -20.39
N GLY A 450 -26.83 15.58 -21.39
CA GLY A 450 -26.90 16.11 -22.76
C GLY A 450 -26.48 15.13 -23.85
N LYS A 451 -26.88 15.43 -25.09
CA LYS A 451 -26.51 14.71 -26.33
C LYS A 451 -26.74 13.18 -26.32
N GLY A 452 -27.66 12.67 -25.49
CA GLY A 452 -27.97 11.24 -25.38
C GLY A 452 -26.86 10.41 -24.73
N VAL A 453 -26.00 11.03 -23.92
CA VAL A 453 -24.87 10.38 -23.23
C VAL A 453 -25.35 9.49 -22.09
N ASP A 454 -26.48 9.83 -21.48
CA ASP A 454 -27.24 9.02 -20.53
C ASP A 454 -27.65 7.64 -21.07
N GLN A 455 -27.83 7.52 -22.39
CA GLN A 455 -28.18 6.25 -23.05
C GLN A 455 -26.95 5.38 -23.38
N ILE A 456 -25.74 5.89 -23.18
CA ILE A 456 -24.50 5.15 -23.45
C ILE A 456 -24.27 4.15 -22.31
N ASN A 457 -24.21 2.87 -22.65
CA ASN A 457 -23.80 1.85 -21.70
C ASN A 457 -22.27 1.96 -21.44
N ILE A 458 -21.92 2.62 -20.34
CA ILE A 458 -20.52 2.89 -19.95
C ILE A 458 -19.73 1.58 -19.78
N TYR A 459 -20.34 0.52 -19.24
CA TYR A 459 -19.67 -0.79 -19.08
C TYR A 459 -19.27 -1.40 -20.43
N LYS A 460 -20.18 -1.38 -21.42
CA LYS A 460 -19.88 -1.86 -22.79
C LYS A 460 -18.81 -0.99 -23.45
N LEU A 461 -18.90 0.33 -23.28
CA LEU A 461 -17.91 1.26 -23.82
C LEU A 461 -16.52 1.00 -23.22
N LEU A 462 -16.44 0.79 -21.90
CA LEU A 462 -15.16 0.51 -21.22
C LEU A 462 -14.56 -0.82 -21.70
N THR A 463 -15.39 -1.85 -21.82
CA THR A 463 -14.98 -3.17 -22.35
C THR A 463 -14.41 -3.03 -23.76
N TYR A 464 -15.10 -2.27 -24.63
CA TYR A 464 -14.61 -1.94 -25.96
C TYR A 464 -13.29 -1.17 -25.92
N LEU A 465 -13.20 -0.11 -25.11
CA LEU A 465 -12.01 0.75 -25.03
C LEU A 465 -10.76 -0.03 -24.60
N GLN A 466 -10.92 -0.98 -23.67
CA GLN A 466 -9.86 -1.88 -23.21
C GLN A 466 -9.53 -2.94 -24.28
N GLY A 467 -10.53 -3.67 -24.79
CA GLY A 467 -10.33 -4.76 -25.75
C GLY A 467 -9.80 -4.30 -27.12
N SER A 468 -10.30 -3.17 -27.61
CA SER A 468 -9.87 -2.60 -28.90
C SER A 468 -8.50 -1.93 -28.86
N LYS A 469 -7.96 -1.67 -27.65
CA LYS A 469 -6.72 -0.94 -27.40
C LYS A 469 -6.72 0.43 -28.12
N LEU A 470 -7.86 1.11 -28.18
CA LEU A 470 -8.08 2.36 -28.92
C LEU A 470 -7.08 3.46 -28.54
N ALA A 471 -6.87 3.68 -27.24
CA ALA A 471 -5.98 4.73 -26.73
C ALA A 471 -4.57 4.61 -27.32
N ARG A 472 -4.05 3.38 -27.41
CA ARG A 472 -2.75 3.06 -28.00
C ARG A 472 -2.73 3.31 -29.52
N LYS A 473 -3.73 2.82 -30.27
CA LYS A 473 -3.79 3.00 -31.74
C LYS A 473 -3.86 4.47 -32.13
N VAL A 474 -4.61 5.26 -31.38
CA VAL A 474 -4.71 6.71 -31.57
C VAL A 474 -3.37 7.39 -31.25
N HIS A 475 -2.77 7.08 -30.09
CA HIS A 475 -1.50 7.69 -29.70
C HIS A 475 -0.37 7.35 -30.68
N GLY A 476 -0.21 6.08 -31.05
CA GLY A 476 0.82 5.64 -32.00
C GLY A 476 0.69 6.30 -33.37
N TYR A 477 -0.55 6.44 -33.88
CA TYR A 477 -0.80 7.15 -35.14
C TYR A 477 -0.36 8.61 -35.08
N LEU A 478 -0.67 9.32 -33.99
CA LEU A 478 -0.27 10.71 -33.82
C LEU A 478 1.25 10.87 -33.67
N VAL A 479 1.91 10.00 -32.92
CA VAL A 479 3.38 10.03 -32.78
C VAL A 479 4.04 9.84 -34.15
N ASN A 480 3.54 8.90 -34.96
CA ASN A 480 4.04 8.69 -36.32
C ASN A 480 3.77 9.89 -37.24
N GLN A 481 2.60 10.52 -37.13
CA GLN A 481 2.27 11.72 -37.90
C GLN A 481 3.21 12.88 -37.54
N ILE A 482 3.48 13.10 -36.25
CA ILE A 482 4.43 14.11 -35.77
C ILE A 482 5.85 13.77 -36.26
N ALA A 483 6.27 12.50 -36.19
CA ALA A 483 7.59 12.09 -36.68
C ALA A 483 7.75 12.35 -38.19
N GLN A 484 6.69 12.18 -38.98
CA GLN A 484 6.68 12.49 -40.42
C GLN A 484 6.69 14.01 -40.69
N ASP A 485 6.04 14.81 -39.85
CA ASP A 485 6.01 16.28 -39.98
C ASP A 485 7.34 16.94 -39.52
N VAL A 486 8.01 16.39 -38.50
CA VAL A 486 9.30 16.88 -37.95
C VAL A 486 10.47 16.63 -38.90
N GLY A 487 10.39 15.62 -39.77
CA GLY A 487 11.35 15.42 -40.87
C GLY A 487 11.50 16.62 -41.81
N ASN A 488 10.56 17.58 -41.76
CA ASN A 488 10.55 18.77 -42.61
C ASN A 488 10.81 20.11 -41.90
N LYS A 489 10.85 20.21 -40.56
CA LYS A 489 11.15 21.48 -39.85
C LYS A 489 11.85 21.28 -38.51
N THR A 490 13.04 21.86 -38.37
CA THR A 490 13.80 21.97 -37.12
C THR A 490 13.23 23.06 -36.22
N SER A 491 12.65 22.73 -35.07
CA SER A 491 12.74 23.59 -33.86
C SER A 491 12.44 22.85 -32.55
N SER A 492 13.13 23.30 -31.51
CA SER A 492 13.46 22.70 -30.22
C SER A 492 12.35 22.75 -29.14
N GLY A 493 11.07 22.57 -29.49
CA GLY A 493 9.95 22.69 -28.54
C GLY A 493 9.19 21.40 -28.18
N GLU A 494 9.31 20.35 -28.99
CA GLU A 494 8.17 19.43 -29.23
C GLU A 494 8.37 17.98 -28.76
N THR A 495 9.47 17.69 -28.06
CA THR A 495 9.79 16.36 -27.50
C THR A 495 8.83 15.89 -26.38
N LYS A 496 7.90 16.73 -25.92
CA LYS A 496 7.04 16.44 -24.76
C LYS A 496 5.92 15.43 -25.01
N ILE A 497 5.51 15.17 -26.26
CA ILE A 497 4.38 14.28 -26.55
C ILE A 497 4.79 12.79 -26.48
N VAL A 498 6.05 12.48 -26.80
CA VAL A 498 6.58 11.09 -26.84
C VAL A 498 6.76 10.50 -25.43
N ASP A 499 6.99 11.35 -24.43
CA ASP A 499 7.28 10.95 -23.04
C ASP A 499 6.04 10.90 -22.12
N GLN A 500 4.83 11.22 -22.62
CA GLN A 500 3.62 11.31 -21.79
C GLN A 500 2.69 10.11 -21.96
N THR A 501 2.12 9.63 -20.85
CA THR A 501 1.05 8.64 -20.85
C THR A 501 -0.07 9.07 -21.81
N PRO A 502 -0.59 8.17 -22.67
CA PRO A 502 -1.66 8.51 -23.60
C PRO A 502 -2.84 9.14 -22.85
N VAL A 503 -3.26 10.33 -23.27
CA VAL A 503 -4.32 11.09 -22.58
C VAL A 503 -5.64 10.31 -22.54
N LEU A 504 -5.86 9.44 -23.54
CA LEU A 504 -6.99 8.53 -23.58
C LEU A 504 -6.96 7.44 -22.50
N ASN A 505 -5.79 7.00 -22.01
CA ASN A 505 -5.71 6.06 -20.88
C ASN A 505 -6.12 6.74 -19.57
N THR A 506 -5.72 8.01 -19.40
CA THR A 506 -6.21 8.84 -18.27
C THR A 506 -7.72 8.97 -18.33
N PHE A 507 -8.29 9.23 -19.52
CA PHE A 507 -9.73 9.29 -19.71
C PHE A 507 -10.43 7.95 -19.44
N GLN A 508 -9.89 6.82 -19.93
CA GLN A 508 -10.44 5.48 -19.65
C GLN A 508 -10.47 5.17 -18.14
N THR A 509 -9.38 5.49 -17.43
CA THR A 509 -9.30 5.32 -15.98
C THR A 509 -10.33 6.20 -15.26
N PHE A 510 -10.53 7.43 -15.74
CA PHE A 510 -11.54 8.33 -15.20
C PHE A 510 -12.98 7.87 -15.49
N ILE A 511 -13.29 7.37 -16.68
CA ILE A 511 -14.64 6.87 -17.00
C ILE A 511 -15.03 5.69 -16.12
N LEU A 512 -14.08 4.83 -15.74
CA LEU A 512 -14.35 3.73 -14.83
C LEU A 512 -14.96 4.24 -13.50
N THR A 513 -14.59 5.42 -13.02
CA THR A 513 -15.16 5.96 -11.78
C THR A 513 -16.63 6.39 -11.91
N LEU A 514 -17.12 6.66 -13.13
CA LEU A 514 -18.55 6.90 -13.39
C LEU A 514 -19.40 5.64 -13.21
N THR A 515 -18.77 4.46 -13.09
CA THR A 515 -19.48 3.20 -12.80
C THR A 515 -19.66 2.92 -11.32
N ASN A 516 -18.95 3.67 -10.46
CA ASN A 516 -19.06 3.52 -9.02
C ASN A 516 -20.41 4.10 -8.53
N PRO A 517 -21.08 3.45 -7.56
CA PRO A 517 -22.29 3.99 -6.95
C PRO A 517 -22.10 5.40 -6.36
N ALA A 518 -23.09 6.27 -6.55
CA ALA A 518 -23.10 7.64 -6.01
C ALA A 518 -23.01 7.71 -4.47
N LYS A 519 -23.32 6.60 -3.78
CA LYS A 519 -23.16 6.48 -2.32
C LYS A 519 -21.70 6.29 -1.89
N GLU A 520 -20.85 5.80 -2.79
CA GLU A 520 -19.48 5.38 -2.49
C GLU A 520 -18.45 6.47 -2.77
N GLY A 521 -18.75 7.41 -3.67
CA GLY A 521 -17.85 8.53 -3.99
C GLY A 521 -18.58 9.71 -4.60
N ARG A 522 -17.87 10.84 -4.77
CA ARG A 522 -18.43 12.08 -5.33
C ARG A 522 -17.47 12.72 -6.33
N PHE A 523 -18.01 13.50 -7.26
CA PHE A 523 -17.23 14.30 -8.19
C PHE A 523 -17.02 15.72 -7.67
N PHE A 524 -15.81 16.23 -7.88
CA PHE A 524 -15.37 17.56 -7.50
C PHE A 524 -14.76 18.26 -8.71
N TYR A 525 -14.94 19.57 -8.79
CA TYR A 525 -14.21 20.40 -9.73
C TYR A 525 -13.28 21.35 -8.98
N HIS A 526 -12.19 21.70 -9.64
CA HIS A 526 -11.32 22.79 -9.22
C HIS A 526 -11.12 23.72 -10.42
N LYS A 527 -11.79 24.88 -10.41
CA LYS A 527 -11.73 25.88 -11.47
C LYS A 527 -10.71 26.95 -11.13
N THR A 528 -9.65 27.01 -11.94
CA THR A 528 -8.60 28.04 -11.88
C THR A 528 -8.93 29.22 -12.80
N ALA A 529 -8.21 30.34 -12.64
CA ALA A 529 -8.30 31.48 -13.56
C ALA A 529 -7.92 31.10 -15.00
N ASP A 530 -6.97 30.18 -15.15
CA ASP A 530 -6.70 29.49 -16.40
C ASP A 530 -7.74 28.39 -16.65
N THR A 531 -8.51 28.50 -17.73
CA THR A 531 -9.54 27.51 -18.11
C THR A 531 -8.91 26.15 -18.42
N HIS A 532 -7.70 26.10 -18.96
CA HIS A 532 -6.97 24.87 -19.23
C HIS A 532 -6.54 24.13 -17.96
N GLY A 533 -6.36 24.88 -16.87
CA GLY A 533 -6.04 24.37 -15.54
C GLY A 533 -7.23 23.80 -14.76
N THR A 534 -8.46 23.95 -15.27
CA THR A 534 -9.67 23.42 -14.62
C THR A 534 -9.59 21.89 -14.53
N LYS A 535 -9.84 21.33 -13.35
CA LYS A 535 -9.75 19.88 -13.11
C LYS A 535 -11.09 19.31 -12.67
N LEU A 536 -11.36 18.08 -13.10
CA LEU A 536 -12.42 17.23 -12.59
C LEU A 536 -11.79 16.06 -11.84
N ARG A 537 -12.27 15.78 -10.63
CA ARG A 537 -11.71 14.77 -9.74
C ARG A 537 -12.83 13.97 -9.11
N TYR A 538 -12.74 12.65 -9.21
CA TYR A 538 -13.60 11.74 -8.48
C TYR A 538 -12.89 11.30 -7.21
N VAL A 539 -13.54 11.45 -6.06
CA VAL A 539 -13.00 11.01 -4.77
C VAL A 539 -13.92 9.94 -4.19
N LEU A 540 -13.34 8.78 -3.92
CA LEU A 540 -14.00 7.73 -3.15
C LEU A 540 -14.18 8.21 -1.70
N LEU A 541 -15.35 7.98 -1.12
CA LEU A 541 -15.69 8.31 0.27
C LEU A 541 -15.73 7.06 1.15
N ASP A 542 -16.14 5.91 0.61
CA ASP A 542 -16.25 4.64 1.34
C ASP A 542 -15.21 3.60 0.89
N PRO A 543 -14.16 3.33 1.70
CA PRO A 543 -13.18 2.30 1.37
C PRO A 543 -13.67 0.87 1.66
N SER A 544 -14.79 0.68 2.37
CA SER A 544 -15.20 -0.63 2.88
C SER A 544 -15.57 -1.63 1.78
N GLN A 545 -16.26 -1.17 0.72
CA GLN A 545 -16.74 -2.02 -0.36
C GLN A 545 -15.60 -2.63 -1.17
N HIS A 546 -14.59 -1.82 -1.52
CA HIS A 546 -13.42 -2.31 -2.26
C HIS A 546 -12.55 -3.27 -1.44
N PHE A 547 -12.60 -3.19 -0.10
CA PHE A 547 -11.90 -4.11 0.79
C PHE A 547 -12.73 -5.34 1.16
N HIS A 548 -14.06 -5.27 1.01
CA HIS A 548 -15.00 -6.32 1.40
C HIS A 548 -14.67 -7.67 0.75
N ASP A 549 -14.39 -7.70 -0.55
CA ASP A 549 -14.02 -8.92 -1.29
C ASP A 549 -12.84 -9.66 -0.67
N ILE A 550 -11.87 -8.94 -0.10
CA ILE A 550 -10.68 -9.54 0.54
C ILE A 550 -11.06 -10.11 1.91
N VAL A 551 -11.85 -9.36 2.69
CA VAL A 551 -12.25 -9.71 4.05
C VAL A 551 -13.22 -10.88 4.11
N SER A 552 -14.13 -10.97 3.15
CA SER A 552 -15.12 -12.05 3.07
C SER A 552 -14.53 -13.37 2.56
N SER A 553 -13.53 -13.29 1.68
CA SER A 553 -12.93 -14.46 1.05
C SER A 553 -11.77 -15.05 1.88
N ALA A 554 -10.95 -14.21 2.51
CA ALA A 554 -9.80 -14.66 3.29
C ALA A 554 -10.20 -15.41 4.56
N ARG A 555 -9.37 -16.37 4.97
CA ARG A 555 -9.51 -17.05 6.28
C ARG A 555 -9.41 -16.03 7.41
N SER A 556 -8.37 -15.21 7.37
CA SER A 556 -8.11 -14.19 8.37
C SER A 556 -7.40 -13.00 7.73
N VAL A 557 -7.78 -11.79 8.16
CA VAL A 557 -7.15 -10.54 7.73
C VAL A 557 -6.56 -9.85 8.96
N ILE A 558 -5.25 -9.62 8.92
CA ILE A 558 -4.49 -8.99 10.00
C ILE A 558 -4.01 -7.62 9.53
N LEU A 559 -4.41 -6.57 10.23
CA LEU A 559 -3.91 -5.22 10.05
C LEU A 559 -2.88 -4.93 11.14
N CYS A 560 -1.63 -4.71 10.77
CA CYS A 560 -0.58 -4.37 11.72
C CYS A 560 0.07 -3.02 11.38
N GLY A 561 0.32 -2.18 12.39
CA GLY A 561 0.93 -0.87 12.18
C GLY A 561 1.55 -0.28 13.44
N GLY A 562 2.50 0.63 13.25
CA GLY A 562 3.18 1.34 14.35
C GLY A 562 2.31 2.35 15.09
N THR A 563 1.32 2.91 14.41
CA THR A 563 0.52 4.04 14.87
C THR A 563 -0.93 3.88 14.41
N MET A 564 -1.58 2.82 14.89
CA MET A 564 -2.97 2.49 14.52
C MET A 564 -4.00 3.27 15.35
N SER A 565 -3.57 3.98 16.40
CA SER A 565 -4.47 4.80 17.22
C SER A 565 -5.04 6.00 16.44
N PRO A 566 -6.37 6.21 16.44
CA PRO A 566 -7.39 5.43 17.14
C PRO A 566 -7.94 4.23 16.33
N ILE A 567 -7.96 3.05 16.97
CA ILE A 567 -8.40 1.77 16.36
C ILE A 567 -9.89 1.79 15.94
N SER A 568 -10.71 2.64 16.57
CA SER A 568 -12.14 2.78 16.27
C SER A 568 -12.41 3.14 14.81
N ASP A 569 -11.53 3.91 14.16
CA ASP A 569 -11.68 4.32 12.77
C ASP A 569 -11.75 3.10 11.82
N TYR A 570 -10.95 2.08 12.07
CA TYR A 570 -10.94 0.86 11.25
C TYR A 570 -12.26 0.09 11.39
N ARG A 571 -12.80 0.02 12.61
CA ARG A 571 -14.09 -0.64 12.85
C ARG A 571 -15.22 0.12 12.16
N THR A 572 -15.25 1.44 12.30
CA THR A 572 -16.36 2.25 11.79
C THR A 572 -16.30 2.47 10.29
N GLN A 573 -15.10 2.60 9.69
CA GLN A 573 -14.94 2.91 8.27
C GLN A 573 -14.68 1.68 7.41
N LEU A 574 -13.79 0.76 7.83
CA LEU A 574 -13.36 -0.37 7.00
C LEU A 574 -14.22 -1.63 7.24
N PHE A 575 -14.67 -1.85 8.49
CA PHE A 575 -15.38 -3.06 8.91
C PHE A 575 -16.80 -2.81 9.49
N PRO A 576 -17.61 -1.89 8.94
CA PRO A 576 -18.91 -1.56 9.53
C PRO A 576 -19.91 -2.73 9.53
N TYR A 577 -19.73 -3.67 8.61
CA TYR A 577 -20.63 -4.79 8.34
C TYR A 577 -20.31 -6.02 9.21
N LEU A 578 -19.28 -5.95 10.04
CA LEU A 578 -18.81 -7.08 10.83
C LEU A 578 -19.21 -6.96 12.30
N PRO A 579 -19.59 -8.08 12.95
CA PRO A 579 -19.86 -8.06 14.37
C PRO A 579 -18.58 -7.79 15.16
N PRO A 580 -18.64 -7.07 16.29
CA PRO A 580 -17.47 -6.79 17.12
C PRO A 580 -16.72 -8.05 17.60
N SER A 581 -17.42 -9.18 17.75
CA SER A 581 -16.83 -10.47 18.15
C SER A 581 -15.83 -11.04 17.15
N ARG A 582 -15.94 -10.68 15.86
CA ARG A 582 -14.98 -11.12 14.83
C ARG A 582 -13.72 -10.24 14.78
N ILE A 583 -13.72 -9.10 15.47
CA ILE A 583 -12.63 -8.13 15.43
C ILE A 583 -11.83 -8.18 16.73
N ILE A 584 -10.63 -8.75 16.66
CA ILE A 584 -9.67 -8.77 17.75
C ILE A 584 -8.76 -7.55 17.62
N SER A 585 -8.60 -6.79 18.70
CA SER A 585 -7.67 -5.65 18.72
C SER A 585 -6.63 -5.81 19.82
N LEU A 586 -5.37 -5.56 19.49
CA LEU A 586 -4.26 -5.54 20.44
C LEU A 586 -3.53 -4.20 20.28
N SER A 587 -3.15 -3.58 21.40
CA SER A 587 -2.23 -2.45 21.41
C SER A 587 -1.08 -2.77 22.34
N CYS A 588 0.11 -2.97 21.77
CA CYS A 588 1.31 -3.31 22.51
C CYS A 588 1.89 -2.06 23.16
N SER A 589 2.39 -2.18 24.38
CA SER A 589 3.23 -1.14 24.98
C SER A 589 4.56 -1.00 24.22
N HIS A 590 5.25 0.11 24.43
CA HIS A 590 6.58 0.30 23.84
C HIS A 590 7.63 -0.50 24.64
N VAL A 591 8.72 -0.92 23.97
CA VAL A 591 9.88 -1.60 24.63
C VAL A 591 10.69 -0.67 25.53
N ILE A 592 10.52 0.65 25.41
CA ILE A 592 11.34 1.59 26.18
C ILE A 592 10.82 1.69 27.61
N PRO A 593 11.72 1.83 28.59
CA PRO A 593 11.32 2.24 29.94
C PRO A 593 10.62 3.60 29.92
N ALA A 594 9.61 3.79 30.77
CA ALA A 594 8.92 5.08 30.90
C ALA A 594 9.87 6.24 31.23
N SER A 595 11.00 5.95 31.88
CA SER A 595 12.05 6.93 32.16
C SER A 595 12.76 7.47 30.92
N ASN A 596 12.76 6.74 29.80
CA ASN A 596 13.45 7.10 28.55
C ASN A 596 12.65 8.09 27.70
N LEU A 597 11.42 8.37 28.10
CA LEU A 597 10.52 9.25 27.39
C LEU A 597 10.11 10.39 28.32
N HIS A 598 10.18 11.61 27.81
CA HIS A 598 9.59 12.77 28.47
C HIS A 598 8.62 13.45 27.53
N VAL A 599 7.32 13.36 27.82
CA VAL A 599 6.27 14.02 27.02
C VAL A 599 5.61 15.13 27.82
N THR A 600 5.50 16.31 27.21
CA THR A 600 4.88 17.48 27.82
C THR A 600 4.02 18.26 26.82
N THR A 601 2.97 18.92 27.32
CA THR A 601 2.13 19.82 26.52
C THR A 601 2.43 21.26 26.90
N LEU A 602 2.65 22.11 25.90
CA LEU A 602 2.93 23.53 26.10
C LEU A 602 1.71 24.36 25.67
N SER A 603 0.86 24.69 26.64
CA SER A 603 -0.38 25.45 26.42
C SER A 603 -0.17 26.96 26.41
N THR A 604 0.89 27.46 27.04
CA THR A 604 1.21 28.89 27.15
C THR A 604 2.69 29.14 26.88
N GLY A 605 2.99 30.24 26.21
CA GLY A 605 4.34 30.71 25.95
C GLY A 605 4.83 31.74 26.95
N PRO A 606 6.05 32.30 26.73
CA PRO A 606 6.57 33.42 27.49
C PRO A 606 5.57 34.58 27.58
N GLY A 607 5.45 35.18 28.76
CA GLY A 607 4.46 36.23 29.03
C GLY A 607 3.01 35.73 29.14
N SER A 608 2.81 34.44 29.41
CA SER A 608 1.49 33.80 29.56
C SER A 608 0.59 33.90 28.32
N ILE A 609 1.21 34.05 27.14
CA ILE A 609 0.49 34.10 25.86
C ILE A 609 -0.07 32.71 25.57
N PRO A 610 -1.38 32.54 25.34
CA PRO A 610 -1.96 31.23 25.05
C PRO A 610 -1.51 30.74 23.67
N PHE A 611 -0.96 29.53 23.63
CA PHE A 611 -0.58 28.86 22.39
C PHE A 611 -1.79 28.24 21.71
N ASP A 612 -2.52 29.10 21.00
CA ASP A 612 -3.62 28.73 20.12
C ASP A 612 -3.23 28.93 18.65
N PHE A 613 -2.91 27.82 17.98
CA PHE A 613 -2.57 27.79 16.55
C PHE A 613 -3.78 27.49 15.66
N SER A 614 -4.99 27.86 16.08
CA SER A 614 -6.17 27.87 15.19
C SER A 614 -5.98 28.79 14.00
N PHE A 615 -6.75 28.55 12.92
CA PHE A 615 -6.63 29.31 11.67
C PHE A 615 -6.74 30.83 11.87
N SER A 616 -7.59 31.28 12.79
CA SER A 616 -7.82 32.68 13.11
C SER A 616 -6.64 33.35 13.83
N ASN A 617 -5.88 32.60 14.64
CA ASN A 617 -4.87 33.18 15.53
C ASN A 617 -3.42 32.84 15.13
N ARG A 618 -3.21 31.79 14.33
CA ARG A 618 -1.87 31.25 14.00
C ARG A 618 -0.90 32.24 13.35
N SER A 619 -1.41 33.26 12.68
CA SER A 619 -0.62 34.31 12.01
C SER A 619 -0.37 35.54 12.88
N SER A 620 -0.80 35.52 14.14
CA SER A 620 -0.59 36.63 15.08
C SER A 620 0.91 36.85 15.34
N PRO A 621 1.44 38.08 15.12
CA PRO A 621 2.86 38.37 15.37
C PRO A 621 3.29 38.11 16.82
N ALA A 622 2.39 38.31 17.79
CA ALA A 622 2.66 38.03 19.20
C ALA A 622 2.85 36.54 19.46
N LEU A 623 2.01 35.70 18.85
CA LEU A 623 2.09 34.24 18.96
C LEU A 623 3.38 33.72 18.31
N LEU A 624 3.70 34.20 17.11
CA LEU A 624 4.91 33.80 16.39
C LEU A 624 6.19 34.20 17.15
N ARG A 625 6.21 35.38 17.78
CA ARG A 625 7.33 35.80 18.63
C ARG A 625 7.45 34.93 19.87
N ALA A 626 6.34 34.71 20.58
CA ALA A 626 6.32 33.88 21.78
C ALA A 626 6.77 32.44 21.50
N LEU A 627 6.40 31.88 20.34
CA LEU A 627 6.88 30.56 19.90
C LEU A 627 8.40 30.56 19.70
N GLY A 628 8.97 31.57 19.01
CA GLY A 628 10.41 31.65 18.80
C GLY A 628 11.20 31.86 20.10
N GLU A 629 10.68 32.67 21.03
CA GLU A 629 11.25 32.86 22.37
C GLU A 629 11.18 31.57 23.20
N ALA A 630 10.06 30.84 23.13
CA ALA A 630 9.94 29.54 23.78
C ALA A 630 10.99 28.55 23.24
N LEU A 631 11.21 28.52 21.93
CA LEU A 631 12.22 27.66 21.32
C LEU A 631 13.64 28.02 21.75
N LEU A 632 13.98 29.30 21.88
CA LEU A 632 15.30 29.70 22.39
C LEU A 632 15.56 29.15 23.80
N LEU A 633 14.55 29.13 24.66
CA LEU A 633 14.65 28.55 26.00
C LEU A 633 14.83 27.02 25.94
N LEU A 634 14.00 26.33 25.16
CA LEU A 634 14.03 24.86 25.07
C LEU A 634 15.31 24.34 24.40
N LEU A 635 15.71 24.92 23.26
CA LEU A 635 16.84 24.45 22.45
C LEU A 635 18.18 24.58 23.17
N SER A 636 18.28 25.46 24.19
CA SER A 636 19.49 25.61 25.00
C SER A 636 19.81 24.39 25.87
N HIS A 637 18.82 23.56 26.18
CA HIS A 637 18.96 22.39 27.05
C HIS A 637 18.92 21.05 26.31
N ILE A 638 18.41 21.03 25.07
CA ILE A 638 18.25 19.80 24.30
C ILE A 638 19.57 19.48 23.58
N PRO A 639 20.18 18.29 23.78
CA PRO A 639 21.37 17.88 23.06
C PRO A 639 21.06 17.46 21.62
N ASP A 640 22.09 17.40 20.77
CA ASP A 640 22.03 16.84 19.41
C ASP A 640 20.84 17.33 18.55
N GLY A 641 20.15 16.41 17.85
CA GLY A 641 19.11 16.68 16.86
C GLY A 641 17.74 17.03 17.46
N VAL A 642 17.16 18.12 17.00
CA VAL A 642 15.78 18.54 17.31
C VAL A 642 14.98 18.67 16.04
N ILE A 643 13.73 18.18 16.06
CA ILE A 643 12.84 18.21 14.90
C ILE A 643 11.57 18.96 15.28
N LEU A 644 11.27 20.02 14.52
CA LEU A 644 10.03 20.78 14.64
C LEU A 644 9.11 20.44 13.49
N PHE A 645 7.94 19.93 13.81
CA PHE A 645 6.90 19.65 12.83
C PHE A 645 5.83 20.75 12.84
N PHE A 646 5.56 21.29 11.66
CA PHE A 646 4.50 22.25 11.42
C PHE A 646 3.31 21.62 10.67
N PRO A 647 2.09 22.17 10.77
CA PRO A 647 0.90 21.62 10.14
C PRO A 647 0.90 21.67 8.61
N SER A 648 1.62 22.63 8.01
CA SER A 648 1.69 22.80 6.55
C SER A 648 2.91 23.61 6.12
N TYR A 649 3.35 23.44 4.87
CA TYR A 649 4.43 24.24 4.27
C TYR A 649 4.10 25.74 4.26
N ALA A 650 2.86 26.12 3.94
CA ALA A 650 2.44 27.52 3.96
C ALA A 650 2.57 28.16 5.36
N TYR A 651 2.30 27.38 6.41
CA TYR A 651 2.48 27.87 7.78
C TYR A 651 3.96 27.93 8.16
N LEU A 652 4.75 26.93 7.79
CA LEU A 652 6.21 26.95 7.96
C LEU A 652 6.82 28.21 7.33
N ASP A 653 6.45 28.52 6.08
CA ASP A 653 6.92 29.72 5.37
C ASP A 653 6.55 31.01 6.12
N THR A 654 5.33 31.08 6.66
CA THR A 654 4.86 32.23 7.46
C THR A 654 5.68 32.40 8.74
N VAL A 655 5.95 31.31 9.46
CA VAL A 655 6.74 31.31 10.69
C VAL A 655 8.19 31.70 10.39
N VAL A 656 8.79 31.10 9.36
CA VAL A 656 10.16 31.40 8.94
C VAL A 656 10.30 32.85 8.50
N ALA A 657 9.34 33.39 7.74
CA ALA A 657 9.33 34.79 7.34
C ALA A 657 9.30 35.74 8.55
N ALA A 658 8.51 35.42 9.58
CA ALA A 658 8.44 36.20 10.81
C ALA A 658 9.72 36.11 11.66
N TRP A 659 10.42 34.96 11.65
CA TRP A 659 11.63 34.74 12.45
C TRP A 659 12.91 35.23 11.79
N ARG A 660 12.99 35.24 10.46
CA ARG A 660 14.16 35.67 9.68
C ARG A 660 14.87 36.93 10.19
N PRO A 661 14.18 38.05 10.51
CA PRO A 661 14.87 39.29 10.85
C PRO A 661 15.61 39.24 12.20
N ASN A 662 15.09 38.54 13.22
CA ASN A 662 15.59 38.68 14.61
C ASN A 662 15.74 37.36 15.37
N LEU A 663 14.86 36.37 15.15
CA LEU A 663 14.81 35.14 15.96
C LEU A 663 15.57 34.00 15.31
N LEU A 664 15.45 33.83 13.99
CA LEU A 664 16.11 32.75 13.26
C LEU A 664 17.63 32.80 13.38
N PRO A 665 18.32 33.97 13.28
CA PRO A 665 19.78 34.03 13.49
C PRO A 665 20.19 33.59 14.90
N ARG A 666 19.40 33.97 15.92
CA ARG A 666 19.63 33.56 17.33
C ARG A 666 19.44 32.06 17.52
N ILE A 667 18.40 31.50 16.90
CA ILE A 667 18.14 30.04 16.90
C ILE A 667 19.30 29.32 16.19
N SER A 668 19.72 29.80 15.02
CA SER A 668 20.84 29.23 14.25
C SER A 668 22.18 29.27 14.98
N THR A 669 22.39 30.26 15.87
CA THR A 669 23.59 30.33 16.72
C THR A 669 23.60 29.26 17.82
N LEU A 670 22.41 28.87 18.29
CA LEU A 670 22.26 27.75 19.22
C LEU A 670 22.41 26.42 18.48
N LYS A 671 21.68 26.24 17.39
CA LYS A 671 21.68 25.02 16.55
C LYS A 671 21.52 25.39 15.07
N PRO A 672 22.45 24.97 14.19
CA PRO A 672 22.29 25.10 12.74
C PRO A 672 20.91 24.60 12.29
N THR A 673 20.18 25.45 11.57
CA THR A 673 18.78 25.22 11.22
C THR A 673 18.62 24.82 9.75
N PHE A 674 18.00 23.67 9.53
CA PHE A 674 17.66 23.11 8.22
C PHE A 674 16.15 23.23 8.00
N ILE A 675 15.73 23.72 6.83
CA ILE A 675 14.32 24.01 6.54
C ILE A 675 13.86 23.19 5.36
N ASP A 676 12.89 22.31 5.59
CA ASP A 676 12.26 21.52 4.54
C ASP A 676 11.42 22.40 3.61
N SER A 677 11.42 22.07 2.32
CA SER A 677 10.60 22.77 1.32
C SER A 677 10.01 21.80 0.32
N ARG A 678 8.85 22.16 -0.26
CA ARG A 678 8.06 21.28 -1.13
C ARG A 678 8.85 20.75 -2.36
N ASN A 679 9.80 21.53 -2.86
CA ASN A 679 10.54 21.24 -4.08
C ASN A 679 12.03 20.89 -3.85
N ALA A 680 12.52 20.93 -2.61
CA ALA A 680 13.93 20.64 -2.34
C ALA A 680 14.24 19.13 -2.45
N ASN A 681 15.51 18.83 -2.71
CA ASN A 681 16.04 17.48 -2.60
C ASN A 681 16.13 17.10 -1.12
N THR A 682 15.05 16.48 -0.62
CA THR A 682 14.89 16.06 0.77
C THR A 682 16.03 15.15 1.27
N GLU A 683 16.59 14.31 0.38
CA GLU A 683 17.67 13.38 0.74
C GLU A 683 18.98 14.13 1.01
N HIS A 684 19.28 15.16 0.22
CA HIS A 684 20.45 16.01 0.44
C HIS A 684 20.35 16.74 1.79
N LEU A 685 19.19 17.34 2.08
CA LEU A 685 18.95 18.03 3.34
C LEU A 685 19.09 17.11 4.55
N LEU A 686 18.58 15.87 4.46
CA LEU A 686 18.74 14.88 5.52
C LEU A 686 20.20 14.50 5.74
N ARG A 687 20.98 14.36 4.65
CA ARG A 687 22.41 14.05 4.75
C ARG A 687 23.16 15.17 5.45
N GLU A 688 22.94 16.43 5.07
CA GLU A 688 23.56 17.60 5.72
C GLU A 688 23.19 17.69 7.21
N TYR A 689 21.92 17.50 7.54
CA TYR A 689 21.43 17.45 8.91
C TYR A 689 22.15 16.36 9.72
N SER A 690 22.23 15.16 9.16
CA SER A 690 22.86 14.02 9.82
C SER A 690 24.35 14.23 10.03
N THR A 691 25.07 14.74 9.02
CA THR A 691 26.51 15.02 9.11
C THR A 691 26.84 16.07 10.16
N THR A 692 25.98 17.09 10.31
CA THR A 692 26.16 18.14 11.32
C THR A 692 26.10 17.59 12.75
N ILE A 693 25.30 16.54 12.97
CA ILE A 693 25.13 15.92 14.28
C ILE A 693 26.24 14.89 14.55
N THR A 694 26.55 14.04 13.57
CA THR A 694 27.46 12.90 13.75
C THR A 694 28.93 13.30 13.68
N SER A 695 29.28 14.27 12.82
CA SER A 695 30.65 14.73 12.59
C SER A 695 30.75 16.24 12.79
N PRO A 696 30.59 16.74 14.03
CA PRO A 696 30.66 18.17 14.30
C PRO A 696 32.09 18.68 14.08
N ALA A 697 32.22 19.90 13.54
CA ALA A 697 33.52 20.56 13.47
C ALA A 697 34.05 20.84 14.91
N PRO A 698 35.38 20.97 15.10
CA PRO A 698 35.96 21.26 16.42
C PRO A 698 35.37 22.56 17.00
N GLY A 699 34.64 22.47 18.12
CA GLY A 699 33.94 23.60 18.75
C GLY A 699 32.46 23.77 18.37
N GLU A 700 31.92 22.97 17.45
CA GLU A 700 30.53 23.05 16.94
C GLU A 700 29.61 21.91 17.42
N GLY A 701 29.91 21.27 18.55
CA GLY A 701 29.14 20.13 19.10
C GLY A 701 27.73 20.46 19.63
N LYS A 702 27.03 21.48 19.11
CA LYS A 702 25.74 21.95 19.64
C LYS A 702 24.51 21.21 19.09
N GLY A 703 24.70 20.27 18.15
CA GLY A 703 23.59 19.56 17.49
C GLY A 703 22.90 20.40 16.40
N ALA A 704 21.76 19.95 15.87
CA ALA A 704 21.10 20.60 14.73
C ALA A 704 19.57 20.67 14.89
N LEU A 705 18.95 21.65 14.22
CA LEU A 705 17.50 21.87 14.21
C LEU A 705 16.93 21.62 12.82
N LEU A 706 15.92 20.76 12.70
CA LEU A 706 15.21 20.49 11.47
C LEU A 706 13.77 21.03 11.54
N LEU A 707 13.41 21.96 10.67
CA LEU A 707 12.04 22.43 10.49
C LEU A 707 11.39 21.65 9.35
N SER A 708 10.34 20.89 9.65
CA SER A 708 9.63 20.05 8.68
C SER A 708 8.12 20.14 8.87
N VAL A 709 7.38 19.43 8.02
CA VAL A 709 5.92 19.47 7.93
C VAL A 709 5.34 18.09 8.16
N ILE A 710 4.26 18.00 8.95
CA ILE A 710 3.50 16.77 9.16
C ILE A 710 2.83 16.35 7.84
N GLY A 711 2.97 15.07 7.46
CA GLY A 711 2.54 14.56 6.16
C GLY A 711 3.49 14.93 5.01
N GLY A 712 4.62 15.60 5.29
CA GLY A 712 5.72 15.79 4.35
C GLY A 712 6.58 14.54 4.19
N LYS A 713 7.44 14.50 3.16
CA LYS A 713 8.30 13.35 2.85
C LYS A 713 9.18 12.91 4.03
N LEU A 714 9.75 13.88 4.76
CA LEU A 714 10.56 13.65 5.97
C LEU A 714 9.78 13.01 7.13
N SER A 715 8.46 13.25 7.18
CA SER A 715 7.57 12.76 8.22
C SER A 715 6.84 11.45 7.87
N GLU A 716 7.09 10.86 6.70
CA GLU A 716 6.50 9.58 6.27
C GLU A 716 7.52 8.46 6.06
N GLY A 717 8.72 8.76 5.57
CA GLY A 717 9.69 7.74 5.13
C GLY A 717 11.01 7.62 5.91
N ILE A 718 11.29 8.51 6.86
CA ILE A 718 12.62 8.61 7.50
C ILE A 718 12.57 8.28 8.98
N ASN A 719 13.63 7.64 9.47
CA ASN A 719 13.84 7.28 10.87
C ASN A 719 14.88 8.22 11.49
N PHE A 720 14.54 8.85 12.61
CA PHE A 720 15.45 9.73 13.35
C PHE A 720 15.87 9.03 14.64
N SER A 721 16.73 8.02 14.53
CA SER A 721 17.20 7.26 15.68
C SER A 721 18.32 7.99 16.44
N ASP A 722 18.44 7.68 17.72
CA ASP A 722 19.56 8.11 18.56
C ASP A 722 19.77 9.64 18.53
N ARG A 723 20.98 10.08 18.19
CA ARG A 723 21.40 11.48 18.17
C ARG A 723 20.65 12.30 17.12
N LEU A 724 20.08 11.65 16.09
CA LEU A 724 19.35 12.33 15.02
C LEU A 724 17.99 12.88 15.47
N GLY A 725 17.47 12.41 16.62
CA GLY A 725 16.24 12.93 17.18
C GLY A 725 16.22 12.78 18.69
N ARG A 726 16.73 13.76 19.43
CA ARG A 726 16.61 13.79 20.90
C ARG A 726 15.36 14.52 21.36
N CYS A 727 14.78 15.37 20.52
CA CYS A 727 13.50 15.99 20.80
C CYS A 727 12.65 16.17 19.55
N VAL A 728 11.36 15.85 19.66
CA VAL A 728 10.32 16.23 18.69
C VAL A 728 9.47 17.34 19.29
N ILE A 729 9.27 18.41 18.54
CA ILE A 729 8.34 19.47 18.90
C ILE A 729 7.27 19.56 17.82
N VAL A 730 6.02 19.39 18.20
CA VAL A 730 4.88 19.49 17.27
C VAL A 730 4.20 20.84 17.51
N VAL A 731 4.27 21.73 16.52
CA VAL A 731 3.69 23.07 16.61
C VAL A 731 2.30 23.09 16.00
N GLY A 732 1.30 23.39 16.83
CA GLY A 732 -0.09 23.36 16.41
C GLY A 732 -0.56 21.96 16.03
N MET A 733 -1.72 21.89 15.38
CA MET A 733 -2.37 20.63 15.01
C MET A 733 -2.67 20.61 13.49
N PRO A 734 -2.39 19.50 12.77
CA PRO A 734 -2.61 19.35 11.32
C PRO A 734 -4.09 19.13 10.99
N TRP A 735 -4.91 20.16 11.22
CA TRP A 735 -6.33 20.11 10.86
C TRP A 735 -6.51 20.19 9.34
N PRO A 736 -7.34 19.31 8.75
CA PRO A 736 -7.76 19.44 7.36
C PRO A 736 -8.45 20.78 7.11
N ASN A 737 -8.40 21.26 5.87
CA ASN A 737 -9.06 22.52 5.51
C ASN A 737 -10.58 22.38 5.62
N PRO A 738 -11.26 23.06 6.56
CA PRO A 738 -12.71 22.93 6.74
C PRO A 738 -13.50 23.48 5.56
N ASN A 739 -12.88 24.35 4.75
CA ASN A 739 -13.51 24.96 3.58
C ASN A 739 -13.36 24.11 2.31
N GLY A 740 -12.52 23.08 2.31
CA GLY A 740 -12.34 22.19 1.16
C GLY A 740 -13.62 21.43 0.86
N ALA A 741 -14.01 21.36 -0.41
CA ALA A 741 -15.24 20.69 -0.82
C ALA A 741 -15.13 19.17 -0.55
N GLU A 742 -13.97 18.58 -0.84
CA GLU A 742 -13.68 17.17 -0.54
C GLU A 742 -13.88 16.85 0.95
N TRP A 743 -13.37 17.72 1.83
CA TRP A 743 -13.45 17.51 3.27
C TRP A 743 -14.90 17.62 3.77
N LYS A 744 -15.66 18.63 3.30
CA LYS A 744 -17.08 18.80 3.64
C LYS A 744 -17.90 17.58 3.23
N ALA A 745 -17.72 17.12 2.00
CA ALA A 745 -18.41 15.92 1.50
C ALA A 745 -18.07 14.67 2.34
N ARG A 746 -16.81 14.53 2.77
CA ARG A 746 -16.41 13.44 3.65
C ARG A 746 -17.06 13.53 5.03
N MET A 747 -17.16 14.73 5.62
CA MET A 747 -17.86 14.93 6.90
C MET A 747 -19.34 14.57 6.76
N GLU A 748 -20.01 15.07 5.73
CA GLU A 748 -21.42 14.76 5.45
C GLU A 748 -21.66 13.26 5.32
N TYR A 749 -20.78 12.54 4.61
CA TYR A 749 -20.87 11.09 4.45
C TYR A 749 -20.75 10.36 5.80
N ILE A 750 -19.77 10.74 6.62
CA ILE A 750 -19.56 10.13 7.95
C ILE A 750 -20.76 10.37 8.86
N GLU A 751 -21.30 11.58 8.82
CA GLU A 751 -22.45 11.98 9.60
C GLU A 751 -23.72 11.20 9.18
N ASP A 752 -23.95 11.06 7.87
CA ASP A 752 -25.07 10.28 7.36
C ASP A 752 -24.96 8.80 7.73
N ARG A 753 -23.76 8.23 7.69
CA ARG A 753 -23.50 6.85 8.10
C ARG A 753 -23.74 6.64 9.60
N ALA A 754 -23.29 7.57 10.45
CA ALA A 754 -23.55 7.53 11.88
C ALA A 754 -25.06 7.62 12.19
N ARG A 755 -25.78 8.47 11.46
CA ARG A 755 -27.24 8.59 11.53
C ARG A 755 -27.92 7.28 11.16
N GLN A 756 -27.55 6.67 10.03
CA GLN A 756 -28.11 5.40 9.57
C GLN A 756 -27.82 4.25 10.56
N ALA A 757 -26.60 4.17 11.09
CA ALA A 757 -26.24 3.16 12.10
C ALA A 757 -27.08 3.30 13.38
N SER A 758 -27.32 4.55 13.84
CA SER A 758 -28.19 4.80 14.99
C SER A 758 -29.65 4.45 14.72
N LEU A 759 -30.15 4.67 13.51
CA LEU A 759 -31.51 4.29 13.11
C LEU A 759 -31.66 2.75 13.06
N ALA A 760 -30.66 2.05 12.51
CA ALA A 760 -30.65 0.59 12.46
C ALA A 760 -30.60 -0.03 13.87
N ALA A 761 -29.89 0.58 14.82
CA ALA A 761 -29.80 0.11 16.19
C ALA A 761 -31.07 0.37 17.03
N THR A 762 -31.92 1.32 16.62
CA THR A 762 -33.13 1.72 17.37
C THR A 762 -34.43 1.09 16.87
N GLY A 763 -34.39 0.34 15.75
CA GLY A 763 -35.37 -0.71 15.44
C GLY A 763 -36.84 -0.30 15.30
N ASP A 764 -37.18 0.98 15.06
CA ASP A 764 -38.57 1.35 14.75
C ASP A 764 -38.67 2.63 13.89
N ALA A 765 -39.19 2.49 12.68
CA ALA A 765 -39.33 3.56 11.69
C ALA A 765 -40.63 4.38 11.86
N SER A 766 -41.27 4.34 13.04
CA SER A 766 -42.58 4.95 13.26
C SER A 766 -42.78 5.41 14.72
N THR A 767 -42.05 6.43 15.18
CA THR A 767 -42.58 7.45 16.11
C THR A 767 -41.54 8.55 16.38
N THR A 768 -41.38 9.47 15.43
CA THR A 768 -40.70 10.74 15.70
C THR A 768 -41.66 11.66 16.45
N LYS A 769 -41.76 11.53 17.78
CA LYS A 769 -42.05 12.63 18.72
C LYS A 769 -42.04 12.13 20.17
N SER A 770 -41.12 12.69 20.95
CA SER A 770 -41.08 12.72 22.41
C SER A 770 -40.67 11.42 23.13
N ARG A 771 -39.43 11.38 23.62
CA ARG A 771 -39.12 10.86 24.96
C ARG A 771 -37.94 11.63 25.55
N LEU A 772 -38.28 12.61 26.38
CA LEU A 772 -37.41 13.15 27.42
C LEU A 772 -37.36 12.14 28.58
N ILE A 773 -36.12 11.83 29.01
CA ILE A 773 -35.69 11.36 30.35
C ILE A 773 -36.19 9.97 30.80
N GLY A 774 -35.26 9.01 30.92
CA GLY A 774 -35.48 7.76 31.64
C GLY A 774 -34.44 6.68 31.38
N SER A 775 -33.37 6.70 32.18
CA SER A 775 -32.36 5.67 32.49
C SER A 775 -32.52 4.24 31.91
N GLY A 776 -31.53 3.82 31.11
CA GLY A 776 -31.22 2.43 30.75
C GLY A 776 -29.92 2.38 29.93
N VAL A 777 -28.91 1.68 30.44
CA VAL A 777 -27.52 1.70 29.95
C VAL A 777 -27.39 1.22 28.50
N GLY A 778 -26.78 2.03 27.62
CA GLY A 778 -25.87 1.49 26.60
C GLY A 778 -26.02 1.88 25.13
N ALA A 779 -27.03 2.63 24.69
CA ALA A 779 -27.08 3.15 23.31
C ALA A 779 -26.98 4.67 23.31
N LYS A 780 -25.78 5.21 23.04
CA LYS A 780 -25.62 6.66 22.77
C LYS A 780 -26.47 6.99 21.53
N GLY A 781 -27.53 7.77 21.71
CA GLY A 781 -28.30 8.30 20.59
C GLY A 781 -27.43 9.16 19.69
N TYR A 782 -27.72 9.18 18.38
CA TYR A 782 -27.01 10.01 17.42
C TYR A 782 -27.08 11.50 17.77
N VAL A 783 -25.93 12.15 17.88
CA VAL A 783 -25.79 13.60 18.10
C VAL A 783 -25.20 14.23 16.84
N PRO A 784 -25.92 15.16 16.17
CA PRO A 784 -25.43 15.83 14.98
C PRO A 784 -24.06 16.50 15.21
N GLY A 785 -23.10 16.18 14.34
CA GLY A 785 -21.76 16.74 14.32
C GLY A 785 -20.76 16.05 15.25
N GLU A 786 -21.18 15.13 16.12
CA GLU A 786 -20.27 14.40 17.01
C GLU A 786 -19.35 13.47 16.22
N ALA A 787 -19.90 12.68 15.29
CA ALA A 787 -19.15 11.73 14.47
C ALA A 787 -18.16 12.45 13.55
N SER A 788 -18.61 13.53 12.89
CA SER A 788 -17.74 14.37 12.06
C SER A 788 -16.58 14.99 12.84
N ARG A 789 -16.85 15.52 14.05
CA ARG A 789 -15.82 16.10 14.92
C ARG A 789 -14.83 15.04 15.41
N ASP A 790 -15.32 13.88 15.83
CA ASP A 790 -14.48 12.79 16.30
C ASP A 790 -13.55 12.30 15.19
N PHE A 791 -14.09 12.10 13.98
CA PHE A 791 -13.30 11.71 12.83
C PHE A 791 -12.25 12.77 12.44
N ALA A 792 -12.62 14.06 12.46
CA ALA A 792 -11.67 15.14 12.18
C ALA A 792 -10.49 15.16 13.18
N GLU A 793 -10.78 14.96 14.47
CA GLU A 793 -9.77 14.77 15.51
C GLU A 793 -8.92 13.51 15.25
N ASN A 794 -9.53 12.40 14.81
CA ASN A 794 -8.82 11.15 14.54
C ASN A 794 -7.84 11.29 13.37
N VAL A 795 -8.24 11.94 12.28
CA VAL A 795 -7.34 12.26 11.14
C VAL A 795 -6.16 13.11 11.59
N CYS A 796 -6.45 14.15 12.40
CA CYS A 796 -5.43 15.04 12.93
C CYS A 796 -4.41 14.28 13.81
N MET A 797 -4.91 13.46 14.75
CA MET A 797 -4.06 12.75 15.69
C MET A 797 -3.31 11.59 15.06
N ARG A 798 -3.84 10.91 14.03
CA ARG A 798 -3.09 9.92 13.25
C ARG A 798 -1.82 10.53 12.65
N ALA A 799 -1.93 11.71 12.05
CA ALA A 799 -0.79 12.41 11.46
C ALA A 799 0.24 12.84 12.52
N VAL A 800 -0.21 13.33 13.68
CA VAL A 800 0.67 13.67 14.82
C VAL A 800 1.38 12.42 15.37
N ASN A 801 0.63 11.34 15.58
CA ASN A 801 1.14 10.07 16.10
C ASN A 801 2.21 9.46 15.18
N GLN A 802 2.01 9.57 13.87
CA GLN A 802 2.97 9.12 12.87
C GLN A 802 4.28 9.94 12.91
N ALA A 803 4.20 11.26 13.14
CA ALA A 803 5.37 12.12 13.22
C ALA A 803 6.18 11.87 14.50
N ILE A 804 5.52 11.77 15.65
CA ILE A 804 6.19 11.54 16.95
C ILE A 804 6.77 10.13 17.08
N GLY A 805 6.14 9.13 16.46
CA GLY A 805 6.61 7.74 16.47
C GLY A 805 7.94 7.52 15.72
N ARG A 806 8.57 8.56 15.17
CA ARG A 806 9.79 8.43 14.36
C ARG A 806 11.10 8.42 15.11
N VAL A 807 11.05 8.85 16.35
CA VAL A 807 12.21 9.30 17.12
C VAL A 807 12.66 8.28 18.16
N ILE A 808 11.93 7.18 18.30
CA ILE A 808 12.28 6.10 19.22
C ILE A 808 12.31 4.79 18.44
N ARG A 809 13.45 4.10 18.45
CA ARG A 809 13.65 2.93 17.58
C ARG A 809 14.13 1.65 18.24
N HIS A 810 14.69 1.71 19.44
CA HIS A 810 15.11 0.50 20.16
C HIS A 810 15.03 0.70 21.67
N LYS A 811 15.22 -0.38 22.43
CA LYS A 811 15.09 -0.40 23.90
C LYS A 811 15.94 0.65 24.64
N GLY A 812 17.10 0.97 24.08
CA GLY A 812 18.07 1.92 24.65
C GLY A 812 17.85 3.37 24.22
N ASP A 813 16.93 3.62 23.29
CA ASP A 813 16.69 4.95 22.77
C ASP A 813 15.91 5.81 23.77
N TRP A 814 16.04 7.13 23.65
CA TRP A 814 15.38 8.09 24.52
C TRP A 814 15.17 9.43 23.81
N ALA A 815 14.04 10.07 24.10
CA ALA A 815 13.67 11.33 23.47
C ALA A 815 12.67 12.15 24.31
N GLY A 816 12.71 13.46 24.13
CA GLY A 816 11.66 14.37 24.56
C GLY A 816 10.60 14.59 23.47
N ILE A 817 9.34 14.74 23.85
CA ILE A 817 8.24 15.12 22.96
C ILE A 817 7.53 16.32 23.56
N VAL A 818 7.46 17.42 22.80
CA VAL A 818 6.77 18.64 23.20
C VAL A 818 5.61 18.91 22.25
N LEU A 819 4.39 18.91 22.77
CA LEU A 819 3.18 19.19 22.01
C LEU A 819 2.75 20.65 22.25
N VAL A 820 2.94 21.53 21.28
CA VAL A 820 2.77 22.97 21.43
C VAL A 820 1.42 23.42 20.85
N ASP A 821 0.37 23.26 21.64
CA ASP A 821 -0.96 23.83 21.43
C ASP A 821 -1.83 23.55 22.67
N ARG A 822 -2.59 24.54 23.14
CA ARG A 822 -3.52 24.35 24.28
C ARG A 822 -4.57 23.25 24.05
N ARG A 823 -4.87 22.91 22.78
CA ARG A 823 -5.86 21.87 22.43
C ARG A 823 -5.35 20.46 22.74
N TYR A 824 -4.05 20.23 22.84
CA TYR A 824 -3.51 18.94 23.28
C TYR A 824 -3.89 18.58 24.72
N SER A 825 -4.27 19.57 25.53
CA SER A 825 -4.73 19.35 26.90
C SER A 825 -6.13 18.75 27.01
N ARG A 826 -6.93 18.78 25.94
CA ARG A 826 -8.31 18.26 25.93
C ARG A 826 -8.31 16.74 26.09
N GLU A 827 -9.21 16.22 26.93
CA GLU A 827 -9.27 14.77 27.17
C GLU A 827 -9.62 13.96 25.91
N SER A 828 -10.42 14.53 24.99
CA SER A 828 -10.72 13.90 23.69
C SER A 828 -9.49 13.74 22.80
N VAL A 829 -8.50 14.63 22.93
CA VAL A 829 -7.24 14.59 22.18
C VAL A 829 -6.23 13.68 22.88
N LYS A 830 -6.11 13.78 24.21
CA LYS A 830 -5.23 12.92 25.01
C LYS A 830 -5.55 11.44 24.90
N SER A 831 -6.83 11.08 24.79
CA SER A 831 -7.26 9.69 24.63
C SER A 831 -6.89 9.07 23.28
N LYS A 832 -6.58 9.90 22.27
CA LYS A 832 -6.18 9.49 20.91
C LYS A 832 -4.67 9.31 20.75
N LEU A 833 -3.88 9.72 21.75
CA LEU A 833 -2.44 9.45 21.80
C LEU A 833 -2.21 7.96 22.12
N PRO A 834 -1.14 7.35 21.56
CA PRO A 834 -0.76 5.98 21.89
C PRO A 834 -0.56 5.80 23.39
N GLY A 835 -0.90 4.62 23.91
CA GLY A 835 -0.87 4.33 25.35
C GLY A 835 0.51 4.59 25.99
N TRP A 836 1.59 4.29 25.28
CA TRP A 836 2.96 4.51 25.75
C TRP A 836 3.34 5.99 25.89
N ILE A 837 2.70 6.89 25.13
CA ILE A 837 2.86 8.34 25.26
C ILE A 837 1.98 8.88 26.39
N ARG A 838 0.73 8.41 26.45
CA ARG A 838 -0.25 8.83 27.47
C ARG A 838 0.25 8.56 28.89
N GLY A 839 1.00 7.48 29.09
CA GLY A 839 1.63 7.16 30.38
C GLY A 839 2.56 8.25 30.91
N SER A 840 3.26 8.98 30.04
CA SER A 840 4.18 10.08 30.41
C SER A 840 3.48 11.43 30.62
N LEU A 841 2.24 11.60 30.17
CA LEU A 841 1.47 12.86 30.22
C LEU A 841 0.71 13.08 31.53
N ARG A 842 1.05 12.35 32.60
CA ARG A 842 0.35 12.42 33.89
C ARG A 842 0.71 13.72 34.62
N GLY A 843 -0.26 14.62 34.79
CA GLY A 843 -0.11 15.87 35.55
C GLY A 843 -1.10 16.97 35.14
N SER A 844 -1.14 18.04 35.93
CA SER A 844 -1.82 19.30 35.58
C SER A 844 -1.05 20.04 34.48
N GLU A 845 -1.71 20.99 33.80
CA GLU A 845 -1.03 21.87 32.84
C GLU A 845 0.14 22.59 33.52
N LYS A 846 1.30 22.60 32.85
CA LYS A 846 2.54 23.19 33.34
C LYS A 846 2.82 24.53 32.66
N GLY A 847 3.40 25.47 33.40
CA GLY A 847 3.87 26.72 32.82
C GLY A 847 5.15 26.51 32.01
N MET A 848 5.53 27.50 31.19
CA MET A 848 6.76 27.44 30.39
C MET A 848 8.02 27.20 31.26
N GLY A 849 8.08 27.81 32.46
CA GLY A 849 9.20 27.62 33.40
C GLY A 849 9.35 26.17 33.84
N ASP A 850 8.26 25.57 34.29
CA ASP A 850 8.23 24.16 34.74
C ASP A 850 8.60 23.20 33.60
N VAL A 851 8.12 23.48 32.38
CA VAL A 851 8.44 22.65 31.20
C VAL A 851 9.94 22.70 30.88
N VAL A 852 10.56 23.87 30.97
CA VAL A 852 12.00 24.03 30.74
C VAL A 852 12.81 23.30 31.81
N GLU A 853 12.41 23.41 33.08
CA GLU A 853 13.07 22.73 34.20
C GLU A 853 12.96 21.21 34.09
N ASP A 854 11.78 20.68 33.77
CA ASP A 854 11.55 19.26 33.55
C ASP A 854 12.40 18.70 32.41
N MET A 855 12.44 19.40 31.28
CA MET A 855 13.23 19.00 30.12
C MET A 855 14.72 19.02 30.45
N ARG A 856 15.19 20.06 31.12
CA ARG A 856 16.57 20.15 31.60
C ARG A 856 16.92 18.97 32.50
N ALA A 857 16.11 18.69 33.51
CA ALA A 857 16.31 17.57 34.43
C ALA A 857 16.26 16.20 33.73
N PHE A 858 15.45 16.06 32.68
CA PHE A 858 15.43 14.86 31.85
C PHE A 858 16.75 14.66 31.09
N TYR A 859 17.22 15.68 30.37
CA TYR A 859 18.45 15.57 29.57
C TYR A 859 19.72 15.48 30.44
N GLU A 860 19.78 16.18 31.58
CA GLU A 860 20.90 16.09 32.52
C GLU A 860 21.03 14.66 33.09
N ARG A 861 19.92 14.04 33.50
CA ARG A 861 19.90 12.63 33.95
C ARG A 861 20.37 11.67 32.86
N ARG A 862 19.99 11.91 31.61
CA ARG A 862 20.37 11.06 30.46
C ARG A 862 21.82 11.23 30.06
N SER A 863 22.34 12.45 30.13
CA SER A 863 23.74 12.74 29.87
C SER A 863 24.65 12.08 30.91
N GLN A 864 24.25 12.08 32.19
CA GLN A 864 25.00 11.43 33.28
C GLN A 864 24.97 9.89 33.19
N ALA A 865 23.86 9.31 32.73
CA ALA A 865 23.72 7.85 32.59
C ALA A 865 24.40 7.26 31.34
N GLY A 866 24.88 8.09 30.41
CA GLY A 866 25.57 7.66 29.18
C GLY A 866 27.09 7.70 29.24
N GLY A 867 27.66 7.92 30.43
CA GLY A 867 29.10 8.01 30.68
C GLY A 867 29.76 6.75 31.28
N ASP A 868 28.98 5.67 31.48
CA ASP A 868 29.46 4.36 31.94
C ASP A 868 29.46 3.30 30.82
#